data_AF-A0A354DJI9-F1
#
_entry.id   AF-A0A354DJI9-F1
#
_cell.length_a   1.000
_cell.length_b   1.000
_cell.length_c   1.000
_cell.angle_alpha   90.00
_cell.angle_beta   90.00
_cell.angle_gamma   90.00
#
_symmetry.space_group_name_H-M   'P 1'
#
loop_
_entity.id
_entity.type
_entity.pdbx_description
1 polymer ?
#
loop_
_entity_poly.entity_id
_entity_poly.type
_entity_poly.pdbx_seq_one_letter_code
_entity_poly.pdbx_strand_id
1 'polypeptide(L)'
;MIDTLVQPSLSKGVLYQRLDKLAEEMLRAGDTGNWKKITQLQEKLKGNEITIAFCGHFSAGKSSMINALMGSEVLPSSPIPTSANVVKIKTGEKGARIFLKEGEPVEFIGEYDLNKLKKYAVNGNEVETIELHHPSNLLNVPVSIMDTPGIDSTDDAHKVATESSMHLADAVFYLMDYNHVQSEVNFQFTKELKDKGKHVYLVVNMIDKHVEFELPFSEYRQSVIDAFHHWHIEPDGLFFTSLKIMNHKENQWPLLLDKMGQIFNDNEGIIESVQQSAGYVIEDHLKYLQTLHSEQRNAYDEILGDLTPEEALRQYHEQNKGLQTLLAPFETLENEGKKGLQTLLDNAPLTPSSTRENARLFLESQQDGFKVGLLFSGNKTKEEQNRRLDQFFEDISERASVNLEWHVKELLREIGEKFDIKDPDYQEKTVSFSALFTKDLLMECVKPGAGVNGDSILNYTKELSEKIKSIYRRQVISLFDETLQRMKNQLAEPIAEAKQQALESTTLKNAVDALQSLAAKEEMSIKKLEEILHNGTPDEDPSFLLNEEEKKVLTYMDPVDVITPMALKEKKAPLALHNHGNAGEVKSSEKAFKKDYKGELLQTADKLRKGAQIVQDLPGLKGSANIMKQRAERLEQNRFTVALFGAFSAGKSSFANALMGDLILPVSPNPTTAAINKILPPDGENPHGSVKVRLKSLVDVENDLFVSLDVFDQQATTIEDGIKQIERIDRSEIQPAAKPHYSFLRAVAKGYQDVKNHLGTDLIIGIEEFQQFVAKEEKACFVEWIELYYDCPLTRQGIVLVDTPGADSINARHTGVAFEYIKNSDAVLFVTYYNHAFSHADREFLIQLGRVKSAFELDKMFFVVNAADLAHSQEELDGVVTHVKENLESCGIIKPRIYPVSSQTALLARMAENGPLLESAEMTLRNR
;
A
#
# COMPACT_ATOMS: atom_id res chain seq x y z
N MET A 1 14.52 45.18 -17.76
CA MET A 1 13.13 45.43 -18.21
C MET A 1 12.75 44.28 -19.12
N ILE A 2 12.29 43.19 -18.50
CA ILE A 2 11.59 42.09 -19.16
C ILE A 2 10.26 42.09 -18.42
N ASP A 3 9.18 42.34 -19.15
CA ASP A 3 7.82 42.37 -18.63
C ASP A 3 7.50 41.03 -17.96
N THR A 4 7.39 41.05 -16.63
CA THR A 4 6.61 40.08 -15.87
C THR A 4 5.15 40.25 -16.29
N LEU A 5 4.75 39.52 -17.32
CA LEU A 5 3.35 39.21 -17.59
C LEU A 5 2.81 38.47 -16.36
N VAL A 6 2.12 39.23 -15.51
CA VAL A 6 1.19 38.70 -14.51
C VAL A 6 0.19 37.82 -15.27
N GLN A 7 0.22 36.50 -15.04
CA GLN A 7 -0.83 35.63 -15.56
C GLN A 7 -2.18 36.16 -15.06
N PRO A 8 -3.18 36.37 -15.92
CA PRO A 8 -4.49 36.82 -15.47
C PRO A 8 -5.07 35.79 -14.50
N SER A 9 -5.64 36.25 -13.40
CA SER A 9 -6.32 35.37 -12.43
C SER A 9 -7.40 34.55 -13.15
N LEU A 10 -7.36 33.23 -12.96
CA LEU A 10 -8.31 32.30 -13.57
C LEU A 10 -9.75 32.70 -13.19
N SER A 11 -10.59 32.99 -14.17
CA SER A 11 -11.98 33.38 -13.89
C SER A 11 -12.84 32.15 -13.60
N LYS A 12 -13.90 32.36 -12.82
CA LYS A 12 -14.90 31.33 -12.48
C LYS A 12 -15.50 30.67 -13.73
N GLY A 13 -15.79 31.47 -14.75
CA GLY A 13 -16.35 30.99 -16.02
C GLY A 13 -15.36 30.13 -16.80
N VAL A 14 -14.09 30.53 -16.85
CA VAL A 14 -13.03 29.77 -17.51
C VAL A 14 -12.81 28.42 -16.82
N LEU A 15 -12.71 28.40 -15.48
CA LEU A 15 -12.58 27.14 -14.74
C LEU A 15 -13.77 26.20 -14.99
N TYR A 16 -14.99 26.73 -15.07
CA TYR A 16 -16.16 25.91 -15.40
C TYR A 16 -16.05 25.22 -16.77
N GLN A 17 -15.57 25.94 -17.80
CA GLN A 17 -15.35 25.36 -19.13
C GLN A 17 -14.30 24.25 -19.10
N ARG A 18 -13.22 24.44 -18.33
CA ARG A 18 -12.18 23.41 -18.14
C ARG A 18 -12.74 22.17 -17.46
N LEU A 19 -13.50 22.33 -16.38
CA LEU A 19 -14.19 21.21 -15.70
C LEU A 19 -15.15 20.47 -16.65
N ASP A 20 -15.84 21.19 -17.53
CA ASP A 20 -16.73 20.58 -18.53
C ASP A 20 -15.96 19.66 -19.48
N LYS A 21 -14.78 20.11 -19.92
CA LYS A 21 -13.89 19.31 -20.77
C LYS A 21 -13.28 18.11 -20.03
N LEU A 22 -12.94 18.26 -18.75
CA LEU A 22 -12.51 17.13 -17.93
C LEU A 22 -13.63 16.08 -17.80
N ALA A 23 -14.87 16.51 -17.54
CA ALA A 23 -16.01 15.62 -17.45
C ALA A 23 -16.28 14.89 -18.78
N GLU A 24 -16.21 15.58 -19.92
CA GLU A 24 -16.33 14.96 -21.25
C GLU A 24 -15.28 13.85 -21.48
N GLU A 25 -14.01 14.10 -21.13
CA GLU A 25 -12.93 13.14 -21.30
C GLU A 25 -13.06 11.92 -20.38
N MET A 26 -13.42 12.13 -19.11
CA MET A 26 -13.68 11.03 -18.16
C MET A 26 -14.86 10.17 -18.61
N LEU A 27 -15.93 10.79 -19.11
CA LEU A 27 -17.09 10.06 -19.65
C LEU A 27 -16.73 9.27 -20.92
N ARG A 28 -15.89 9.81 -21.81
CA ARG A 28 -15.37 9.09 -22.99
C ARG A 28 -14.55 7.86 -22.61
N ALA A 29 -13.84 7.91 -21.49
CA ALA A 29 -13.09 6.78 -20.92
C ALA A 29 -13.97 5.80 -20.12
N GLY A 30 -15.27 6.07 -19.97
CA GLY A 30 -16.20 5.25 -19.19
C GLY A 30 -16.14 5.46 -17.67
N ASP A 31 -15.39 6.45 -17.20
CA ASP A 31 -15.23 6.75 -15.78
C ASP A 31 -16.40 7.60 -15.26
N THR A 32 -17.52 6.93 -14.98
CA THR A 32 -18.74 7.58 -14.49
C THR A 32 -18.60 8.10 -13.05
N GLY A 33 -17.71 7.49 -12.25
CA GLY A 33 -17.47 7.88 -10.86
C GLY A 33 -16.78 9.23 -10.77
N ASN A 34 -15.63 9.40 -11.43
CA ASN A 34 -14.90 10.67 -11.43
C ASN A 34 -15.60 11.74 -12.28
N TRP A 35 -16.31 11.36 -13.34
CA TRP A 35 -17.23 12.27 -14.04
C TRP A 35 -18.22 12.94 -13.09
N LYS A 36 -18.90 12.15 -12.23
CA LYS A 36 -19.85 12.67 -11.24
C LYS A 36 -19.18 13.64 -10.27
N LYS A 37 -17.95 13.34 -9.80
CA LYS A 37 -17.18 14.23 -8.93
C LYS A 37 -16.89 15.59 -9.60
N ILE A 38 -16.44 15.58 -10.87
CA ILE A 38 -16.22 16.82 -11.63
C ILE A 38 -17.52 17.61 -11.81
N THR A 39 -18.64 16.94 -12.11
CA THR A 39 -19.95 17.61 -12.23
C THR A 39 -20.41 18.26 -10.93
N GLN A 40 -20.18 17.60 -9.79
CA GLN A 40 -20.47 18.22 -8.48
C GLN A 40 -19.56 19.44 -8.21
N LEU A 41 -18.30 19.44 -8.66
CA LEU A 41 -17.42 20.62 -8.61
C LEU A 41 -17.94 21.75 -9.51
N GLN A 42 -18.48 21.43 -10.69
CA GLN A 42 -19.12 22.41 -11.58
C GLN A 42 -20.35 23.06 -10.92
N GLU A 43 -21.19 22.27 -10.26
CA GLU A 43 -22.37 22.75 -9.51
C GLU A 43 -21.98 23.63 -8.33
N LYS A 44 -20.97 23.20 -7.56
CA LYS A 44 -20.39 23.98 -6.45
C LYS A 44 -19.86 25.33 -6.94
N LEU A 45 -19.12 25.32 -8.06
CA LEU A 45 -18.62 26.54 -8.68
C LEU A 45 -19.81 27.43 -9.07
N LYS A 46 -20.79 26.94 -9.83
CA LYS A 46 -22.02 27.69 -10.18
C LYS A 46 -22.71 28.31 -8.97
N GLY A 47 -22.94 27.54 -7.91
CA GLY A 47 -23.64 27.97 -6.70
C GLY A 47 -22.86 28.90 -5.78
N ASN A 48 -21.58 29.17 -6.07
CA ASN A 48 -20.67 29.91 -5.19
C ASN A 48 -20.65 29.34 -3.76
N GLU A 49 -20.66 28.02 -3.66
CA GLU A 49 -20.91 27.32 -2.41
C GLU A 49 -19.60 26.92 -1.71
N ILE A 50 -19.26 27.61 -0.62
CA ILE A 50 -18.18 27.20 0.28
C ILE A 50 -18.71 26.09 1.18
N THR A 51 -18.10 24.92 1.12
CA THR A 51 -18.48 23.72 1.85
C THR A 51 -17.41 23.36 2.88
N ILE A 52 -17.79 23.34 4.15
CA ILE A 52 -16.94 22.86 5.25
C ILE A 52 -17.31 21.43 5.60
N ALA A 53 -16.35 20.51 5.54
CA ALA A 53 -16.55 19.13 5.98
C ALA A 53 -16.18 18.94 7.45
N PHE A 54 -17.04 18.25 8.20
CA PHE A 54 -16.75 17.74 9.53
C PHE A 54 -16.40 16.26 9.41
N CYS A 55 -15.16 15.93 9.78
CA CYS A 55 -14.60 14.59 9.73
C CYS A 55 -14.09 14.19 11.12
N GLY A 56 -13.85 12.91 11.37
CA GLY A 56 -13.35 12.45 12.67
C GLY A 56 -13.81 11.05 13.03
N HIS A 57 -13.21 10.48 14.07
CA HIS A 57 -13.58 9.18 14.61
C HIS A 57 -15.04 9.15 15.07
N PHE A 58 -15.57 7.94 15.19
CA PHE A 58 -16.87 7.67 15.75
C PHE A 58 -16.94 8.23 17.19
N SER A 59 -18.08 8.81 17.58
CA SER A 59 -18.27 9.49 18.87
C SER A 59 -17.37 10.69 19.18
N ALA A 60 -16.60 11.24 18.22
CA ALA A 60 -15.83 12.49 18.43
C ALA A 60 -16.71 13.75 18.59
N GLY A 61 -18.04 13.61 18.48
CA GLY A 61 -19.01 14.69 18.67
C GLY A 61 -19.29 15.52 17.41
N LYS A 62 -19.11 14.96 16.20
CA LYS A 62 -19.37 15.63 14.91
C LYS A 62 -20.78 16.20 14.81
N SER A 63 -21.79 15.34 14.87
CA SER A 63 -23.19 15.76 14.75
C SER A 63 -23.61 16.70 15.89
N SER A 64 -23.07 16.53 17.10
CA SER A 64 -23.30 17.45 18.23
C SER A 64 -22.70 18.84 17.97
N MET A 65 -21.50 18.92 17.38
CA MET A 65 -20.85 20.17 17.00
C MET A 65 -21.64 20.90 15.91
N ILE A 66 -22.13 20.15 14.91
CA ILE A 66 -22.97 20.67 13.85
C ILE A 66 -24.29 21.20 14.43
N ASN A 67 -24.96 20.45 15.32
CA ASN A 67 -26.19 20.91 15.98
C ASN A 67 -25.96 22.19 16.80
N ALA A 68 -24.84 22.25 17.55
CA ALA A 68 -24.45 23.44 18.29
C ALA A 68 -24.26 24.64 17.34
N LEU A 69 -23.59 24.44 16.21
CA LEU A 69 -23.38 25.46 15.18
C LEU A 69 -24.69 25.93 14.52
N MET A 70 -25.64 25.02 14.30
CA MET A 70 -26.96 25.35 13.74
C MET A 70 -27.91 25.97 14.79
N GLY A 71 -27.54 25.96 16.07
CA GLY A 71 -28.37 26.43 17.19
C GLY A 71 -29.63 25.62 17.43
N SER A 72 -29.73 24.42 16.82
CA SER A 72 -30.90 23.53 16.90
C SER A 72 -30.49 22.10 16.56
N GLU A 73 -31.30 21.12 17.00
CA GLU A 73 -31.05 19.71 16.74
C GLU A 73 -31.49 19.34 15.31
N VAL A 74 -30.55 19.38 14.37
CA VAL A 74 -30.77 19.09 12.93
C VAL A 74 -30.39 17.64 12.61
N LEU A 75 -29.38 17.10 13.29
CA LEU A 75 -28.88 15.74 13.15
C LEU A 75 -29.10 14.91 14.43
N PRO A 76 -29.31 13.58 14.32
CA PRO A 76 -29.28 12.73 15.51
C PRO A 76 -27.88 12.76 16.16
N SER A 77 -27.82 12.95 17.48
CA SER A 77 -26.60 12.76 18.26
C SER A 77 -26.71 11.46 19.07
N SER A 78 -26.00 10.41 18.66
CA SER A 78 -25.95 9.13 19.38
C SER A 78 -24.53 8.56 19.35
N PRO A 79 -24.04 7.97 20.47
CA PRO A 79 -22.76 7.26 20.53
C PRO A 79 -22.85 5.84 19.91
N ILE A 80 -23.82 5.58 19.03
CA ILE A 80 -23.95 4.34 18.25
C ILE A 80 -23.66 4.62 16.77
N PRO A 81 -22.94 3.74 16.03
CA PRO A 81 -22.59 3.95 14.62
C PRO A 81 -23.79 4.41 13.76
N THR A 82 -23.68 5.60 13.17
CA THR A 82 -24.63 6.10 12.17
C THR A 82 -24.18 5.68 10.76
N SER A 83 -25.12 5.46 9.84
CA SER A 83 -24.83 4.78 8.56
C SER A 83 -23.93 5.59 7.60
N ALA A 84 -23.46 4.93 6.53
CA ALA A 84 -22.48 5.39 5.54
C ALA A 84 -22.91 6.55 4.63
N ASN A 85 -23.94 7.32 5.01
CA ASN A 85 -24.50 8.40 4.20
C ASN A 85 -23.81 9.73 4.51
N VAL A 86 -23.56 10.52 3.47
CA VAL A 86 -23.08 11.90 3.61
C VAL A 86 -24.27 12.82 3.83
N VAL A 87 -24.23 13.66 4.88
CA VAL A 87 -25.30 14.61 5.16
C VAL A 87 -24.80 16.03 4.94
N LYS A 88 -25.38 16.73 3.97
CA LYS A 88 -25.06 18.12 3.66
C LYS A 88 -26.13 19.03 4.24
N ILE A 89 -25.75 20.03 5.02
CA ILE A 89 -26.66 21.00 5.65
C ILE A 89 -26.39 22.38 5.07
N LYS A 90 -27.42 23.00 4.52
CA LYS A 90 -27.37 24.34 3.93
C LYS A 90 -28.27 25.31 4.69
N THR A 91 -27.87 26.58 4.72
CA THR A 91 -28.76 27.64 5.22
C THR A 91 -29.85 27.94 4.19
N GLY A 92 -31.13 27.89 4.59
CA GLY A 92 -32.26 28.13 3.69
C GLY A 92 -33.62 27.80 4.31
N GLU A 93 -34.68 27.86 3.51
CA GLU A 93 -36.01 27.44 3.93
C GLU A 93 -36.02 25.97 4.33
N LYS A 94 -36.76 25.61 5.40
CA LYS A 94 -36.79 24.22 5.90
C LYS A 94 -37.23 23.26 4.80
N GLY A 95 -36.37 22.28 4.52
CA GLY A 95 -36.61 21.23 3.56
C GLY A 95 -35.52 20.16 3.63
N ALA A 96 -35.76 19.01 3.00
CA ALA A 96 -34.80 17.94 2.87
C ALA A 96 -34.87 17.33 1.47
N ARG A 97 -33.73 16.98 0.89
CA ARG A 97 -33.62 16.25 -0.38
C ARG A 97 -32.75 15.02 -0.17
N ILE A 98 -33.25 13.85 -0.56
CA ILE A 98 -32.57 12.57 -0.41
C ILE A 98 -32.18 12.06 -1.79
N PHE A 99 -30.89 11.89 -2.03
CA PHE A 99 -30.35 11.28 -3.23
C PHE A 99 -30.17 9.78 -3.00
N LEU A 100 -30.83 8.98 -3.83
CA LEU A 100 -30.75 7.52 -3.80
C LEU A 100 -29.62 7.04 -4.72
N LYS A 101 -29.00 5.90 -4.42
CA LYS A 101 -27.98 5.30 -5.29
C LYS A 101 -28.54 4.92 -6.67
N GLU A 102 -29.81 4.54 -6.70
CA GLU A 102 -30.57 4.26 -7.92
C GLU A 102 -31.95 4.92 -7.82
N GLY A 103 -32.32 5.74 -8.83
CA GLY A 103 -33.63 6.41 -8.92
C GLY A 103 -33.56 7.93 -8.80
N GLU A 104 -34.75 8.56 -8.82
CA GLU A 104 -34.88 10.01 -8.71
C GLU A 104 -34.76 10.49 -7.25
N PRO A 105 -34.22 11.69 -7.00
CA PRO A 105 -34.16 12.27 -5.66
C PRO A 105 -35.55 12.47 -5.05
N VAL A 106 -35.65 12.26 -3.73
CA VAL A 106 -36.88 12.50 -2.96
C VAL A 106 -36.80 13.83 -2.24
N GLU A 107 -37.71 14.76 -2.50
CA GLU A 107 -37.77 16.08 -1.86
C GLU A 107 -38.89 16.20 -0.82
N PHE A 108 -38.60 16.89 0.28
CA PHE A 108 -39.52 17.26 1.33
C PHE A 108 -39.49 18.79 1.50
N ILE A 109 -40.63 19.45 1.32
CA ILE A 109 -40.78 20.90 1.48
C ILE A 109 -41.49 21.18 2.81
N GLY A 110 -40.94 22.06 3.65
CA GLY A 110 -41.52 22.45 4.94
C GLY A 110 -41.01 21.65 6.13
N GLU A 111 -41.86 21.44 7.15
CA GLU A 111 -41.49 20.67 8.34
C GLU A 111 -41.26 19.19 7.99
N TYR A 112 -40.00 18.74 8.10
CA TYR A 112 -39.63 17.34 7.99
C TYR A 112 -39.66 16.65 9.35
N ASP A 113 -40.15 15.41 9.40
CA ASP A 113 -40.11 14.59 10.61
C ASP A 113 -38.71 14.01 10.81
N LEU A 114 -37.98 14.52 11.80
CA LEU A 114 -36.65 14.04 12.19
C LEU A 114 -36.63 12.51 12.42
N ASN A 115 -37.71 11.91 12.92
CA ASN A 115 -37.77 10.45 13.13
C ASN A 115 -37.87 9.65 11.82
N LYS A 116 -38.44 10.24 10.76
CA LYS A 116 -38.42 9.62 9.42
C LYS A 116 -37.06 9.78 8.76
N LEU A 117 -36.43 10.95 8.88
CA LEU A 117 -35.06 11.17 8.40
C LEU A 117 -34.05 10.25 9.09
N LYS A 118 -34.20 9.98 10.39
CA LYS A 118 -33.40 8.98 11.12
C LYS A 118 -33.42 7.60 10.46
N LYS A 119 -34.55 7.17 9.88
CA LYS A 119 -34.62 5.86 9.20
C LYS A 119 -33.82 5.82 7.89
N TYR A 120 -33.84 6.92 7.13
CA TYR A 120 -33.04 7.04 5.90
C TYR A 120 -31.55 7.26 6.21
N ALA A 121 -31.23 8.03 7.25
CA ALA A 121 -29.87 8.25 7.74
C ALA A 121 -29.24 7.02 8.40
N VAL A 122 -30.00 5.95 8.63
CA VAL A 122 -29.51 4.64 9.11
C VAL A 122 -29.44 3.62 7.96
N ASN A 123 -30.09 3.87 6.82
CA ASN A 123 -30.13 2.94 5.68
C ASN A 123 -29.10 3.33 4.60
N GLY A 124 -27.82 3.10 4.88
CA GLY A 124 -26.70 3.45 3.99
C GLY A 124 -26.55 2.59 2.73
N ASN A 125 -27.38 1.57 2.57
CA ASN A 125 -27.35 0.69 1.40
C ASN A 125 -28.06 1.31 0.20
N GLU A 126 -29.13 2.08 0.42
CA GLU A 126 -30.01 2.63 -0.63
C GLU A 126 -29.84 4.14 -0.83
N VAL A 127 -29.46 4.86 0.22
CA VAL A 127 -29.28 6.32 0.21
C VAL A 127 -27.80 6.64 -0.04
N GLU A 128 -27.52 7.70 -0.80
CA GLU A 128 -26.15 8.18 -1.06
C GLU A 128 -25.88 9.48 -0.30
N THR A 129 -26.73 10.49 -0.50
CA THR A 129 -26.57 11.82 0.10
C THR A 129 -27.91 12.33 0.65
N ILE A 130 -27.89 12.98 1.82
CA ILE A 130 -29.04 13.71 2.36
C ILE A 130 -28.69 15.20 2.41
N GLU A 131 -29.37 16.03 1.65
CA GLU A 131 -29.28 17.49 1.73
C GLU A 131 -30.39 18.03 2.66
N LEU A 132 -30.04 18.75 3.71
CA LEU A 132 -30.96 19.39 4.65
C LEU A 132 -30.83 20.91 4.53
N HIS A 133 -31.96 21.60 4.48
CA HIS A 133 -32.00 23.06 4.51
C HIS A 133 -32.56 23.51 5.86
N HIS A 134 -31.86 24.44 6.52
CA HIS A 134 -32.24 24.95 7.84
C HIS A 134 -32.09 26.49 7.92
N PRO A 135 -33.05 27.21 8.54
CA PRO A 135 -33.12 28.68 8.44
C PRO A 135 -32.16 29.45 9.36
N SER A 136 -31.65 28.82 10.41
CA SER A 136 -30.78 29.47 11.41
C SER A 136 -29.44 28.76 11.55
N ASN A 137 -28.40 29.55 11.80
CA ASN A 137 -27.09 29.11 12.26
C ASN A 137 -26.46 30.21 13.15
N LEU A 138 -25.44 29.87 13.94
CA LEU A 138 -24.78 30.81 14.85
C LEU A 138 -23.79 31.78 14.17
N LEU A 139 -23.39 31.50 12.92
CA LEU A 139 -22.44 32.33 12.18
C LEU A 139 -23.10 33.52 11.48
N ASN A 140 -24.43 33.53 11.35
CA ASN A 140 -25.21 34.56 10.64
C ASN A 140 -24.78 34.81 9.19
N VAL A 141 -24.16 33.82 8.56
CA VAL A 141 -23.78 33.81 7.14
C VAL A 141 -24.37 32.56 6.48
N PRO A 142 -24.59 32.54 5.16
CA PRO A 142 -24.97 31.31 4.47
C PRO A 142 -23.90 30.24 4.64
N VAL A 143 -24.21 29.15 5.32
CA VAL A 143 -23.28 28.02 5.50
C VAL A 143 -23.69 26.83 4.64
N SER A 144 -22.69 26.09 4.18
CA SER A 144 -22.82 24.73 3.68
C SER A 144 -21.87 23.82 4.45
N ILE A 145 -22.42 22.87 5.17
CA ILE A 145 -21.69 21.97 6.07
C ILE A 145 -21.92 20.55 5.60
N MET A 146 -20.88 19.73 5.61
CA MET A 146 -20.97 18.32 5.29
C MET A 146 -20.60 17.50 6.53
N ASP A 147 -21.54 16.72 7.06
CA ASP A 147 -21.26 15.66 8.03
C ASP A 147 -20.84 14.40 7.27
N THR A 148 -19.67 13.87 7.61
CA THR A 148 -19.13 12.67 6.96
C THR A 148 -19.09 11.48 7.91
N PRO A 149 -19.21 10.25 7.38
CA PRO A 149 -19.08 9.04 8.19
C PRO A 149 -17.75 8.98 8.98
N GLY A 150 -17.72 8.20 10.06
CA GLY A 150 -16.51 8.02 10.87
C GLY A 150 -15.41 7.26 10.14
N ILE A 151 -14.15 7.70 10.27
CA ILE A 151 -12.99 7.10 9.58
C ILE A 151 -12.50 5.77 10.19
N ASP A 152 -13.01 5.41 11.36
CA ASP A 152 -12.61 4.29 12.21
C ASP A 152 -13.64 3.16 12.24
N SER A 153 -14.64 3.22 11.36
CA SER A 153 -15.64 2.17 11.27
C SER A 153 -15.04 0.87 10.74
N THR A 154 -15.60 -0.27 11.16
CA THR A 154 -15.18 -1.60 10.71
C THR A 154 -15.67 -1.99 9.31
N ASP A 155 -16.29 -1.08 8.57
CA ASP A 155 -16.92 -1.33 7.27
C ASP A 155 -16.27 -0.42 6.22
N ASP A 156 -15.62 -1.05 5.24
CA ASP A 156 -14.90 -0.41 4.14
C ASP A 156 -15.78 0.60 3.38
N ALA A 157 -17.10 0.42 3.40
CA ALA A 157 -18.06 1.34 2.80
C ALA A 157 -17.97 2.77 3.39
N HIS A 158 -17.66 2.93 4.68
CA HIS A 158 -17.56 4.26 5.30
C HIS A 158 -16.28 5.00 4.93
N LYS A 159 -15.16 4.28 4.77
CA LYS A 159 -13.90 4.88 4.30
C LYS A 159 -14.06 5.41 2.88
N VAL A 160 -14.62 4.57 2.00
CA VAL A 160 -14.93 4.94 0.61
C VAL A 160 -15.91 6.12 0.55
N ALA A 161 -16.97 6.14 1.37
CA ALA A 161 -17.93 7.24 1.42
C ALA A 161 -17.31 8.57 1.90
N THR A 162 -16.43 8.50 2.91
CA THR A 162 -15.70 9.67 3.43
C THR A 162 -14.78 10.22 2.33
N GLU A 163 -13.95 9.38 1.72
CA GLU A 163 -13.04 9.77 0.64
C GLU A 163 -13.79 10.33 -0.58
N SER A 164 -14.93 9.71 -0.94
CA SER A 164 -15.73 10.09 -2.11
C SER A 164 -16.46 11.43 -1.98
N SER A 165 -16.48 12.05 -0.80
CA SER A 165 -17.14 13.34 -0.56
C SER A 165 -16.18 14.48 -0.23
N MET A 166 -14.91 14.17 0.07
CA MET A 166 -13.88 15.16 0.41
C MET A 166 -13.51 16.09 -0.75
N HIS A 167 -13.74 15.71 -2.01
CA HIS A 167 -13.49 16.59 -3.15
C HIS A 167 -14.35 17.85 -3.10
N LEU A 168 -15.51 17.82 -2.43
CA LEU A 168 -16.38 18.99 -2.27
C LEU A 168 -15.97 19.90 -1.10
N ALA A 169 -15.10 19.46 -0.19
CA ALA A 169 -14.70 20.26 0.96
C ALA A 169 -13.66 21.33 0.59
N ASP A 170 -13.93 22.59 0.95
CA ASP A 170 -12.96 23.70 0.90
C ASP A 170 -12.06 23.72 2.13
N ALA A 171 -12.64 23.39 3.28
CA ALA A 171 -11.93 23.21 4.53
C ALA A 171 -12.48 21.99 5.26
N VAL A 172 -11.59 21.28 5.95
CA VAL A 172 -11.92 20.11 6.75
C VAL A 172 -11.71 20.45 8.22
N PHE A 173 -12.77 20.36 9.01
CA PHE A 173 -12.71 20.40 10.47
C PHE A 173 -12.67 18.97 10.98
N TYR A 174 -11.49 18.56 11.40
CA TYR A 174 -11.21 17.21 11.84
C TYR A 174 -11.36 17.11 13.35
N LEU A 175 -12.45 16.49 13.79
CA LEU A 175 -12.85 16.37 15.19
C LEU A 175 -12.26 15.11 15.82
N MET A 176 -11.65 15.30 16.98
CA MET A 176 -11.04 14.24 17.77
C MET A 176 -11.59 14.27 19.19
N ASP A 177 -11.85 13.09 19.74
CA ASP A 177 -12.14 12.95 21.16
C ASP A 177 -10.88 13.26 21.98
N TYR A 178 -11.02 14.02 23.06
CA TYR A 178 -9.95 14.34 24.01
C TYR A 178 -9.08 13.11 24.39
N ASN A 179 -9.66 11.93 24.59
CA ASN A 179 -8.91 10.74 25.01
C ASN A 179 -8.17 10.01 23.88
N HIS A 180 -8.47 10.34 22.62
CA HIS A 180 -8.01 9.58 21.45
C HIS A 180 -7.30 10.43 20.41
N VAL A 181 -6.89 11.66 20.74
CA VAL A 181 -6.23 12.58 19.80
C VAL A 181 -4.99 11.96 19.15
N GLN A 182 -4.15 11.28 19.93
CA GLN A 182 -2.87 10.73 19.48
C GLN A 182 -2.97 9.33 18.86
N SER A 183 -4.13 8.93 18.33
CA SER A 183 -4.26 7.67 17.60
C SER A 183 -3.56 7.74 16.24
N GLU A 184 -2.97 6.63 15.80
CA GLU A 184 -2.31 6.54 14.49
C GLU A 184 -3.27 6.86 13.34
N VAL A 185 -4.51 6.39 13.43
CA VAL A 185 -5.57 6.65 12.44
C VAL A 185 -5.82 8.16 12.30
N ASN A 186 -5.80 8.95 13.38
CA ASN A 186 -5.92 10.40 13.31
C ASN A 186 -4.77 11.02 12.52
N PHE A 187 -3.54 10.60 12.81
CA PHE A 187 -2.37 11.17 12.15
C PHE A 187 -2.31 10.79 10.67
N GLN A 188 -2.58 9.53 10.34
CA GLN A 188 -2.57 9.05 8.96
C GLN A 188 -3.61 9.78 8.12
N PHE A 189 -4.85 9.87 8.60
CA PHE A 189 -5.93 10.54 7.88
C PHE A 189 -5.68 12.05 7.75
N THR A 190 -5.21 12.70 8.82
CA THR A 190 -4.87 14.13 8.76
C THR A 190 -3.73 14.39 7.77
N LYS A 191 -2.71 13.53 7.76
CA LYS A 191 -1.61 13.61 6.80
C LYS A 191 -2.11 13.44 5.37
N GLU A 192 -2.95 12.44 5.12
CA GLU A 192 -3.56 12.23 3.80
C GLU A 192 -4.31 13.47 3.31
N LEU A 193 -5.08 14.13 4.18
CA LEU A 193 -5.77 15.38 3.83
C LEU A 193 -4.80 16.53 3.52
N LYS A 194 -3.71 16.66 4.28
CA LYS A 194 -2.68 17.69 4.05
C LYS A 194 -1.85 17.42 2.79
N ASP A 195 -1.49 16.17 2.53
CA ASP A 195 -0.82 15.74 1.30
C ASP A 195 -1.72 15.98 0.08
N LYS A 196 -3.05 15.85 0.28
CA LYS A 196 -4.09 16.31 -0.65
C LYS A 196 -4.36 17.82 -0.60
N GLY A 197 -3.43 18.63 -0.10
CA GLY A 197 -3.48 20.10 -0.18
C GLY A 197 -4.66 20.76 0.53
N LYS A 198 -5.48 20.00 1.27
CA LYS A 198 -6.68 20.54 1.93
C LYS A 198 -6.28 21.44 3.10
N HIS A 199 -7.11 22.46 3.33
CA HIS A 199 -7.07 23.21 4.58
C HIS A 199 -7.68 22.38 5.69
N VAL A 200 -6.88 21.99 6.69
CA VAL A 200 -7.31 21.09 7.76
C VAL A 200 -7.19 21.79 9.11
N TYR A 201 -8.31 21.92 9.80
CA TYR A 201 -8.45 22.47 11.13
C TYR A 201 -8.74 21.35 12.13
N LEU A 202 -7.84 21.14 13.08
CA LEU A 202 -7.98 20.13 14.11
C LEU A 202 -8.84 20.66 15.25
N VAL A 203 -9.82 19.86 15.70
CA VAL A 203 -10.69 20.20 16.82
C VAL A 203 -10.64 19.07 17.85
N VAL A 204 -9.92 19.30 18.95
CA VAL A 204 -9.92 18.43 20.12
C VAL A 204 -11.16 18.76 20.95
N ASN A 205 -12.20 17.94 20.80
CA ASN A 205 -13.49 18.12 21.43
C ASN A 205 -13.60 17.36 22.76
N MET A 206 -14.64 17.66 23.53
CA MET A 206 -14.92 17.07 24.85
C MET A 206 -13.82 17.31 25.88
N ILE A 207 -13.19 18.50 25.87
CA ILE A 207 -12.15 18.84 26.86
C ILE A 207 -12.66 18.91 28.30
N ASP A 208 -13.98 18.89 28.51
CA ASP A 208 -14.61 18.73 29.83
C ASP A 208 -14.26 17.39 30.51
N LYS A 209 -13.74 16.42 29.75
CA LYS A 209 -13.17 15.18 30.28
C LYS A 209 -11.82 15.38 30.97
N HIS A 210 -11.15 16.50 30.72
CA HIS A 210 -9.84 16.76 31.26
C HIS A 210 -9.85 16.82 32.78
N VAL A 211 -8.79 16.28 33.39
CA VAL A 211 -8.65 16.16 34.84
C VAL A 211 -7.36 16.84 35.26
N GLU A 212 -7.46 18.12 35.63
CA GLU A 212 -6.30 18.99 35.86
C GLU A 212 -5.31 18.45 36.92
N PHE A 213 -5.80 17.72 37.93
CA PHE A 213 -4.91 17.15 38.96
C PHE A 213 -4.17 15.88 38.52
N GLU A 214 -4.64 15.18 37.48
CA GLU A 214 -3.95 14.00 36.93
C GLU A 214 -2.85 14.43 35.97
N LEU A 215 -3.14 15.41 35.11
CA LEU A 215 -2.22 15.98 34.13
C LEU A 215 -2.59 17.44 33.90
N PRO A 216 -1.67 18.41 34.01
CA PRO A 216 -1.99 19.80 33.69
C PRO A 216 -2.39 19.97 32.22
N PHE A 217 -3.42 20.78 31.92
CA PHE A 217 -3.91 20.96 30.54
C PHE A 217 -2.83 21.50 29.60
N SER A 218 -1.94 22.34 30.14
CA SER A 218 -0.81 22.90 29.37
C SER A 218 0.16 21.84 28.86
N GLU A 219 0.48 20.84 29.67
CA GLU A 219 1.33 19.71 29.29
C GLU A 219 0.62 18.80 28.28
N TYR A 220 -0.67 18.53 28.50
CA TYR A 220 -1.50 17.80 27.54
C TYR A 220 -1.50 18.48 26.17
N ARG A 221 -1.79 19.79 26.12
CA ARG A 221 -1.80 20.58 24.88
C ARG A 221 -0.45 20.53 24.17
N GLN A 222 0.66 20.67 24.90
CA GLN A 222 1.98 20.59 24.30
C GLN A 222 2.24 19.20 23.71
N SER A 223 1.85 18.13 24.42
CA SER A 223 2.01 16.76 23.93
C SER A 223 1.25 16.51 22.62
N VAL A 224 0.05 17.08 22.47
CA VAL A 224 -0.73 16.98 21.21
C VAL A 224 -0.01 17.71 20.08
N ILE A 225 0.48 18.93 20.31
CA ILE A 225 1.21 19.72 19.31
C ILE A 225 2.47 18.98 18.86
N ASP A 226 3.25 18.49 19.83
CA ASP A 226 4.47 17.74 19.57
C ASP A 226 4.15 16.49 18.75
N ALA A 227 3.08 15.76 19.07
CA ALA A 227 2.71 14.53 18.36
C ALA A 227 2.41 14.79 16.86
N PHE A 228 1.61 15.82 16.53
CA PHE A 228 1.35 16.17 15.13
C PHE A 228 2.62 16.64 14.40
N HIS A 229 3.48 17.42 15.07
CA HIS A 229 4.75 17.87 14.49
C HIS A 229 5.71 16.70 14.21
N HIS A 230 5.78 15.70 15.10
CA HIS A 230 6.55 14.46 14.88
C HIS A 230 6.05 13.66 13.67
N TRP A 231 4.77 13.80 13.32
CA TRP A 231 4.19 13.17 12.13
C TRP A 231 4.35 14.00 10.85
N HIS A 232 4.99 15.18 10.94
CA HIS A 232 5.13 16.16 9.87
C HIS A 232 3.79 16.69 9.38
N ILE A 233 2.89 16.92 10.31
CA ILE A 233 1.56 17.47 10.05
C ILE A 233 1.51 18.87 10.63
N GLU A 234 1.38 19.87 9.76
CA GLU A 234 1.13 21.25 10.13
C GLU A 234 -0.33 21.60 9.80
N PRO A 235 -1.24 21.58 10.78
CA PRO A 235 -2.63 21.93 10.55
C PRO A 235 -2.80 23.45 10.41
N ASP A 236 -3.82 23.88 9.67
CA ASP A 236 -4.19 25.28 9.47
C ASP A 236 -4.75 25.92 10.75
N GLY A 237 -5.16 25.10 11.72
CA GLY A 237 -5.46 25.52 13.08
C GLY A 237 -5.70 24.33 14.01
N LEU A 238 -5.54 24.54 15.32
CA LEU A 238 -5.80 23.56 16.38
C LEU A 238 -6.65 24.22 17.47
N PHE A 239 -7.83 23.67 17.72
CA PHE A 239 -8.81 24.18 18.66
C PHE A 239 -9.16 23.15 19.73
N PHE A 240 -9.35 23.60 20.96
CA PHE A 240 -9.79 22.80 22.10
C PHE A 240 -11.21 23.22 22.48
N THR A 241 -12.18 22.32 22.45
CA THR A 241 -13.60 22.67 22.63
C THR A 241 -14.35 21.76 23.60
N SER A 242 -15.35 22.32 24.27
CA SER A 242 -16.37 21.58 25.00
C SER A 242 -17.74 22.18 24.71
N LEU A 243 -18.68 21.31 24.32
CA LEU A 243 -20.10 21.65 24.16
C LEU A 243 -20.92 21.38 25.44
N LYS A 244 -20.36 20.63 26.39
CA LYS A 244 -20.99 20.29 27.67
C LYS A 244 -20.77 21.39 28.71
N ILE A 245 -19.53 21.90 28.80
CA ILE A 245 -19.15 22.97 29.73
C ILE A 245 -18.69 24.18 28.93
N MET A 246 -19.64 25.01 28.51
CA MET A 246 -19.34 26.19 27.67
C MET A 246 -18.38 27.18 28.33
N ASN A 247 -18.42 27.30 29.67
CA ASN A 247 -17.55 28.20 30.44
C ASN A 247 -16.22 27.56 30.88
N HIS A 248 -15.84 26.42 30.30
CA HIS A 248 -14.55 25.80 30.60
C HIS A 248 -13.41 26.76 30.20
N LYS A 249 -12.42 26.93 31.08
CA LYS A 249 -11.34 27.94 30.94
C LYS A 249 -10.61 27.85 29.60
N GLU A 250 -10.37 26.63 29.14
CA GLU A 250 -9.63 26.34 27.91
C GLU A 250 -10.55 26.16 26.68
N ASN A 251 -11.86 26.44 26.80
CA ASN A 251 -12.81 26.28 25.70
C ASN A 251 -12.63 27.37 24.66
N GLN A 252 -12.20 26.97 23.47
CA GLN A 252 -11.95 27.85 22.32
C GLN A 252 -13.13 27.90 21.34
N TRP A 253 -14.33 27.47 21.77
CA TRP A 253 -15.55 27.53 20.95
C TRP A 253 -15.78 28.89 20.25
N PRO A 254 -15.62 30.05 20.92
CA PRO A 254 -15.76 31.35 20.23
C PRO A 254 -14.72 31.59 19.13
N LEU A 255 -13.47 31.16 19.34
CA LEU A 255 -12.39 31.28 18.34
C LEU A 255 -12.65 30.36 17.15
N LEU A 256 -13.19 29.17 17.39
CA LEU A 256 -13.59 28.23 16.35
C LEU A 256 -14.71 28.82 15.48
N LEU A 257 -15.74 29.40 16.09
CA LEU A 257 -16.83 30.07 15.38
C LEU A 257 -16.33 31.24 14.54
N ASP A 258 -15.45 32.09 15.08
CA ASP A 258 -14.86 33.21 14.35
C ASP A 258 -14.08 32.71 13.13
N LYS A 259 -13.26 31.67 13.30
CA LYS A 259 -12.50 31.10 12.19
C LYS A 259 -13.40 30.49 11.10
N MET A 260 -14.44 29.75 11.49
CA MET A 260 -15.42 29.22 10.53
C MET A 260 -16.15 30.35 9.79
N GLY A 261 -16.53 31.42 10.50
CA GLY A 261 -17.14 32.61 9.91
C GLY A 261 -16.23 33.32 8.92
N GLN A 262 -14.91 33.37 9.17
CA GLN A 262 -13.93 33.90 8.22
C GLN A 262 -13.89 33.06 6.93
N ILE A 263 -13.87 31.72 7.05
CA ILE A 263 -13.83 30.81 5.89
C ILE A 263 -15.10 30.96 5.05
N PHE A 264 -16.28 31.00 5.64
CA PHE A 264 -17.53 31.18 4.90
C PHE A 264 -17.69 32.56 4.25
N ASN A 265 -16.96 33.58 4.72
CA ASN A 265 -16.95 34.92 4.11
C ASN A 265 -15.90 35.07 3.00
N ASP A 266 -14.98 34.12 2.86
CA ASP A 266 -13.91 34.16 1.86
C ASP A 266 -14.40 33.70 0.49
N ASN A 267 -14.88 34.65 -0.31
CA ASN A 267 -15.36 34.39 -1.67
C ASN A 267 -14.26 34.19 -2.72
N GLU A 268 -12.98 34.48 -2.41
CA GLU A 268 -11.89 34.42 -3.40
C GLU A 268 -11.25 33.03 -3.47
N GLY A 269 -11.25 32.25 -2.37
CA GLY A 269 -10.61 30.92 -2.29
C GLY A 269 -11.34 29.77 -3.02
N ILE A 270 -12.58 29.96 -3.49
CA ILE A 270 -13.37 28.87 -4.10
C ILE A 270 -12.77 28.38 -5.43
N ILE A 271 -12.17 29.27 -6.23
CA ILE A 271 -11.58 28.92 -7.52
C ILE A 271 -10.36 28.01 -7.30
N GLU A 272 -9.48 28.40 -6.37
CA GLU A 272 -8.30 27.62 -6.00
C GLU A 272 -8.68 26.25 -5.44
N SER A 273 -9.64 26.21 -4.51
CA SER A 273 -10.13 24.97 -3.91
C SER A 273 -10.75 24.01 -4.94
N VAL A 274 -11.56 24.52 -5.86
CA VAL A 274 -12.16 23.71 -6.94
C VAL A 274 -11.09 23.22 -7.90
N GLN A 275 -10.10 24.05 -8.24
CA GLN A 275 -8.99 23.66 -9.11
C GLN A 275 -8.14 22.55 -8.47
N GLN A 276 -7.76 22.69 -7.19
CA GLN A 276 -7.04 21.65 -6.45
C GLN A 276 -7.85 20.35 -6.39
N SER A 277 -9.15 20.45 -6.08
CA SER A 277 -10.05 19.29 -6.01
C SER A 277 -10.16 18.58 -7.37
N ALA A 278 -10.20 19.32 -8.47
CA ALA A 278 -10.16 18.75 -9.82
C ALA A 278 -8.86 18.00 -10.11
N GLY A 279 -7.72 18.52 -9.63
CA GLY A 279 -6.41 17.83 -9.69
C GLY A 279 -6.46 16.45 -9.04
N TYR A 280 -7.03 16.34 -7.84
CA TYR A 280 -7.18 15.03 -7.17
C TYR A 280 -8.12 14.07 -7.91
N VAL A 281 -9.18 14.60 -8.53
CA VAL A 281 -10.08 13.77 -9.35
C VAL A 281 -9.37 13.26 -10.61
N ILE A 282 -8.41 14.01 -11.16
CA ILE A 282 -7.53 13.55 -12.24
C ILE A 282 -6.61 12.41 -11.76
N GLU A 283 -6.04 12.50 -10.56
CA GLU A 283 -5.26 11.40 -9.97
C GLU A 283 -6.11 10.14 -9.72
N ASP A 284 -7.34 10.30 -9.25
CA ASP A 284 -8.28 9.18 -9.10
C ASP A 284 -8.66 8.56 -10.45
N HIS A 285 -8.72 9.36 -11.51
CA HIS A 285 -8.92 8.87 -12.88
C HIS A 285 -7.74 8.01 -13.35
N LEU A 286 -6.50 8.32 -12.96
CA LEU A 286 -5.34 7.46 -13.23
C LEU A 286 -5.52 6.08 -12.60
N LYS A 287 -5.93 6.02 -11.33
CA LYS A 287 -6.20 4.75 -10.64
C LYS A 287 -7.31 3.96 -11.33
N TYR A 288 -8.35 4.62 -11.82
CA TYR A 288 -9.40 3.99 -12.62
C TYR A 288 -8.83 3.37 -13.90
N LEU A 289 -8.03 4.11 -14.68
CA LEU A 289 -7.41 3.61 -15.91
C LEU A 289 -6.49 2.40 -15.64
N GLN A 290 -5.70 2.46 -14.57
CA GLN A 290 -4.85 1.35 -14.13
C GLN A 290 -5.67 0.11 -13.75
N THR A 291 -6.81 0.31 -13.09
CA THR A 291 -7.72 -0.77 -12.73
C THR A 291 -8.39 -1.37 -13.97
N LEU A 292 -8.83 -0.53 -14.92
CA LEU A 292 -9.42 -0.95 -16.19
C LEU A 292 -8.44 -1.79 -17.01
N HIS A 293 -7.16 -1.46 -16.98
CA HIS A 293 -6.09 -2.17 -17.69
C HIS A 293 -5.45 -3.30 -16.87
N SER A 294 -5.91 -3.56 -15.65
CA SER A 294 -5.28 -4.53 -14.74
C SER A 294 -5.23 -5.94 -15.31
N GLU A 295 -6.30 -6.41 -15.96
CA GLU A 295 -6.32 -7.72 -16.62
C GLU A 295 -5.28 -7.82 -17.74
N GLN A 296 -5.12 -6.75 -18.53
CA GLN A 296 -4.13 -6.71 -19.61
C GLN A 296 -2.70 -6.70 -19.05
N ARG A 297 -2.44 -5.94 -17.98
CA ARG A 297 -1.15 -5.94 -17.29
C ARG A 297 -0.81 -7.32 -16.73
N ASN A 298 -1.75 -7.92 -16.00
CA ASN A 298 -1.56 -9.24 -15.40
C ASN A 298 -1.24 -10.29 -16.47
N ALA A 299 -1.85 -10.20 -17.66
CA ALA A 299 -1.53 -11.11 -18.77
C ALA A 299 -0.09 -10.93 -19.30
N TYR A 300 0.44 -9.70 -19.31
CA TYR A 300 1.85 -9.46 -19.68
C TYR A 300 2.81 -9.82 -18.56
N ASP A 301 2.45 -9.58 -17.30
CA ASP A 301 3.23 -9.96 -16.13
C ASP A 301 3.32 -11.50 -16.01
N GLU A 302 2.25 -12.23 -16.34
CA GLU A 302 2.27 -13.70 -16.41
C GLU A 302 3.24 -14.22 -17.50
N ILE A 303 3.38 -13.49 -18.62
CA ILE A 303 4.38 -13.79 -19.65
C ILE A 303 5.81 -13.55 -19.13
N LEU A 304 6.02 -12.52 -18.31
CA LEU A 304 7.32 -12.22 -17.70
C LEU A 304 7.69 -13.19 -16.57
N GLY A 305 6.70 -13.74 -15.87
CA GLY A 305 6.91 -14.62 -14.73
C GLY A 305 7.61 -13.88 -13.59
N ASP A 306 8.76 -14.40 -13.16
CA ASP A 306 9.57 -13.81 -12.08
C ASP A 306 10.56 -12.74 -12.58
N LEU A 307 10.63 -12.49 -13.90
CA LEU A 307 11.60 -11.57 -14.48
C LEU A 307 11.11 -10.12 -14.38
N THR A 308 12.00 -9.22 -14.01
CA THR A 308 11.77 -7.78 -14.18
C THR A 308 11.81 -7.40 -15.67
N PRO A 309 11.15 -6.29 -16.08
CA PRO A 309 11.22 -5.82 -17.46
C PRO A 309 12.67 -5.59 -17.97
N GLU A 310 13.57 -5.17 -17.08
CA GLU A 310 14.99 -4.94 -17.40
C GLU A 310 15.73 -6.25 -17.66
N GLU A 311 15.48 -7.29 -16.85
CA GLU A 311 16.05 -8.62 -17.03
C GLU A 311 15.54 -9.28 -18.32
N ALA A 312 14.24 -9.15 -18.61
CA ALA A 312 13.63 -9.66 -19.83
C ALA A 312 14.26 -9.04 -21.10
N LEU A 313 14.46 -7.72 -21.11
CA LEU A 313 15.14 -7.02 -22.21
C LEU A 313 16.61 -7.45 -22.35
N ARG A 314 17.31 -7.63 -21.22
CA ARG A 314 18.68 -8.12 -21.22
C ARG A 314 18.79 -9.52 -21.81
N GLN A 315 17.90 -10.42 -21.40
CA GLN A 315 17.84 -11.79 -21.93
C GLN A 315 17.57 -11.79 -23.45
N TYR A 316 16.65 -10.95 -23.93
CA TYR A 316 16.41 -10.76 -25.36
C TYR A 316 17.66 -10.33 -26.12
N HIS A 317 18.41 -9.35 -25.60
CA HIS A 317 19.63 -8.87 -26.23
C HIS A 317 20.74 -9.92 -26.22
N GLU A 318 20.93 -10.64 -25.10
CA GLU A 318 21.94 -11.70 -24.98
C GLU A 318 21.68 -12.86 -25.95
N GLN A 319 20.43 -13.36 -26.02
CA GLN A 319 20.08 -14.47 -26.90
C GLN A 319 20.14 -14.10 -28.38
N ASN A 320 19.66 -12.91 -28.77
CA ASN A 320 19.79 -12.46 -30.16
C ASN A 320 21.25 -12.22 -30.57
N LYS A 321 22.07 -11.69 -29.67
CA LYS A 321 23.51 -11.54 -29.92
C LYS A 321 24.20 -12.91 -30.06
N GLY A 322 23.82 -13.89 -29.24
CA GLY A 322 24.30 -15.27 -29.36
C GLY A 322 23.99 -15.87 -30.73
N LEU A 323 22.73 -15.74 -31.18
CA LEU A 323 22.31 -16.20 -32.50
C LEU A 323 23.06 -15.51 -33.65
N GLN A 324 23.21 -14.18 -33.59
CA GLN A 324 23.98 -13.44 -34.59
C GLN A 324 25.44 -13.87 -34.63
N THR A 325 26.05 -14.14 -33.47
CA THR A 325 27.45 -14.61 -33.38
C THR A 325 27.64 -15.97 -34.05
N LEU A 326 26.66 -16.87 -33.94
CA LEU A 326 26.67 -18.16 -34.63
C LEU A 326 26.48 -18.05 -36.15
N LEU A 327 25.69 -17.08 -36.61
CA LEU A 327 25.37 -16.92 -38.04
C LEU A 327 26.41 -16.10 -38.83
N ALA A 328 27.06 -15.13 -38.19
CA ALA A 328 27.97 -14.19 -38.83
C ALA A 328 29.12 -14.85 -39.63
N PRO A 329 29.75 -15.94 -39.18
CA PRO A 329 30.82 -16.59 -39.96
C PRO A 329 30.37 -17.09 -41.33
N PHE A 330 29.13 -17.59 -41.47
CA PHE A 330 28.64 -18.10 -42.75
C PHE A 330 28.45 -16.98 -43.77
N GLU A 331 27.82 -15.88 -43.35
CA GLU A 331 27.58 -14.72 -44.21
C GLU A 331 28.90 -14.05 -44.60
N THR A 332 29.85 -13.96 -43.66
CA THR A 332 31.16 -13.36 -43.90
C THR A 332 31.99 -14.21 -44.85
N LEU A 333 32.03 -15.54 -44.66
CA LEU A 333 32.73 -16.48 -45.54
C LEU A 333 32.19 -16.40 -46.97
N GLU A 334 30.87 -16.40 -47.15
CA GLU A 334 30.24 -16.33 -48.46
C GLU A 334 30.57 -15.01 -49.19
N ASN A 335 30.44 -13.88 -48.49
CA ASN A 335 30.66 -12.56 -49.07
C ASN A 335 32.14 -12.30 -49.38
N GLU A 336 33.03 -12.61 -48.43
CA GLU A 336 34.48 -12.42 -48.62
C GLU A 336 35.04 -13.39 -49.66
N GLY A 337 34.61 -14.65 -49.65
CA GLY A 337 35.05 -15.66 -50.62
C GLY A 337 34.66 -15.28 -52.05
N LYS A 338 33.40 -14.89 -52.28
CA LYS A 338 32.92 -14.45 -53.60
C LYS A 338 33.63 -13.17 -54.06
N LYS A 339 33.81 -12.20 -53.16
CA LYS A 339 34.51 -10.94 -53.48
C LYS A 339 35.99 -11.16 -53.79
N GLY A 340 36.67 -11.98 -53.00
CA GLY A 340 38.07 -12.36 -53.21
C GLY A 340 38.28 -13.06 -54.55
N LEU A 341 37.43 -14.04 -54.87
CA LEU A 341 37.44 -14.74 -56.14
C LEU A 341 37.21 -13.80 -57.33
N GLN A 342 36.21 -12.92 -57.23
CA GLN A 342 35.92 -11.97 -58.30
C GLN A 342 37.10 -11.02 -58.55
N THR A 343 37.71 -10.50 -57.48
CA THR A 343 38.91 -9.64 -57.55
C THR A 343 40.09 -10.36 -58.22
N LEU A 344 40.30 -11.64 -57.88
CA LEU A 344 41.35 -12.47 -58.49
C LEU A 344 41.10 -12.67 -59.99
N LEU A 345 39.88 -13.07 -60.36
CA LEU A 345 39.51 -13.33 -61.75
C LEU A 345 39.62 -12.05 -62.61
N ASP A 346 39.21 -10.90 -62.11
CA ASP A 346 39.25 -9.63 -62.85
C ASP A 346 40.70 -9.20 -63.15
N ASN A 347 41.65 -9.49 -62.25
CA ASN A 347 43.05 -9.08 -62.38
C ASN A 347 43.96 -10.11 -63.07
N ALA A 348 43.48 -11.32 -63.39
CA ALA A 348 44.31 -12.38 -63.97
C ALA A 348 44.61 -12.14 -65.48
N PRO A 349 45.88 -11.92 -65.88
CA PRO A 349 46.24 -11.69 -67.27
C PRO A 349 46.45 -13.01 -68.02
N LEU A 350 45.42 -13.48 -68.74
CA LEU A 350 45.51 -14.74 -69.49
C LEU A 350 46.08 -14.61 -70.91
N THR A 351 46.01 -13.42 -71.51
CA THR A 351 46.28 -13.24 -72.95
C THR A 351 47.33 -12.15 -73.21
N PRO A 352 48.59 -12.35 -72.79
CA PRO A 352 49.69 -11.46 -73.14
C PRO A 352 49.98 -11.48 -74.65
N SER A 353 50.88 -10.60 -75.12
CA SER A 353 51.20 -10.46 -76.55
C SER A 353 51.64 -11.77 -77.22
N SER A 354 52.43 -12.61 -76.54
CA SER A 354 52.85 -13.94 -77.03
C SER A 354 51.67 -14.89 -77.23
N THR A 355 50.72 -14.88 -76.31
CA THR A 355 49.53 -15.73 -76.37
C THR A 355 48.52 -15.25 -77.42
N ARG A 356 48.43 -13.94 -77.63
CA ARG A 356 47.65 -13.37 -78.75
C ARG A 356 48.26 -13.73 -80.10
N GLU A 357 49.58 -13.85 -80.18
CA GLU A 357 50.26 -14.31 -81.39
C GLU A 357 49.99 -15.80 -81.67
N ASN A 358 50.00 -16.66 -80.66
CA ASN A 358 49.57 -18.05 -80.79
C ASN A 358 48.08 -18.15 -81.20
N ALA A 359 47.22 -17.31 -80.62
CA ALA A 359 45.82 -17.21 -81.02
C ALA A 359 45.66 -16.76 -82.48
N ARG A 360 46.47 -15.80 -82.96
CA ARG A 360 46.49 -15.37 -84.37
C ARG A 360 46.85 -16.53 -85.28
N LEU A 361 47.94 -17.23 -85.00
CA LEU A 361 48.40 -18.38 -85.79
C LEU A 361 47.35 -19.50 -85.83
N PHE A 362 46.69 -19.76 -84.70
CA PHE A 362 45.58 -20.70 -84.62
C PHE A 362 44.37 -20.24 -85.45
N LEU A 363 43.89 -19.01 -85.30
CA LEU A 363 42.74 -18.48 -86.05
C LEU A 363 42.99 -18.44 -87.57
N GLU A 364 44.22 -18.14 -88.00
CA GLU A 364 44.63 -18.21 -89.42
C GLU A 364 44.50 -19.62 -89.98
N SER A 365 44.83 -20.62 -89.16
CA SER A 365 44.70 -22.03 -89.57
C SER A 365 43.24 -22.47 -89.74
N GLN A 366 42.29 -21.73 -89.16
CA GLN A 366 40.85 -22.03 -89.22
C GLN A 366 40.10 -21.25 -90.33
N GLN A 367 40.79 -20.42 -91.13
CA GLN A 367 40.16 -19.65 -92.20
C GLN A 367 39.82 -20.50 -93.43
N ASP A 368 38.73 -20.14 -94.11
CA ASP A 368 38.31 -20.74 -95.38
C ASP A 368 39.40 -20.51 -96.46
N GLY A 369 40.14 -21.56 -96.78
CA GLY A 369 41.23 -21.52 -97.78
C GLY A 369 42.64 -21.79 -97.24
N PHE A 370 42.83 -21.98 -95.94
CA PHE A 370 44.13 -22.35 -95.35
C PHE A 370 44.63 -23.70 -95.91
N LYS A 371 45.84 -23.72 -96.49
CA LYS A 371 46.50 -24.94 -97.02
C LYS A 371 48.01 -24.86 -96.83
N VAL A 372 48.62 -25.99 -96.48
CA VAL A 372 50.08 -26.11 -96.33
C VAL A 372 50.64 -26.91 -97.51
N GLY A 373 51.29 -26.23 -98.47
CA GLY A 373 51.94 -26.82 -99.66
C GLY A 373 51.18 -26.68 -100.99
N LEU A 374 51.85 -26.99 -102.12
CA LEU A 374 51.31 -26.96 -103.48
C LEU A 374 50.78 -28.35 -103.89
N LEU A 375 49.45 -28.49 -104.02
CA LEU A 375 48.66 -29.65 -104.54
C LEU A 375 48.57 -30.91 -103.63
N PHE A 376 47.33 -31.35 -103.34
CA PHE A 376 46.94 -32.59 -102.61
C PHE A 376 47.56 -32.84 -101.22
N SER A 377 47.52 -31.84 -100.32
CA SER A 377 48.11 -31.91 -98.96
C SER A 377 47.11 -31.83 -97.80
N GLY A 378 45.93 -32.45 -97.94
CA GLY A 378 44.87 -32.43 -96.91
C GLY A 378 45.35 -32.92 -95.53
N ASN A 379 46.19 -33.97 -95.48
CA ASN A 379 46.74 -34.49 -94.24
C ASN A 379 47.75 -33.52 -93.59
N LYS A 380 48.66 -32.92 -94.37
CA LYS A 380 49.63 -31.94 -93.86
C LYS A 380 48.96 -30.65 -93.37
N THR A 381 47.83 -30.27 -93.97
CA THR A 381 47.05 -29.11 -93.54
C THR A 381 46.37 -29.37 -92.19
N LYS A 382 45.80 -30.57 -91.99
CA LYS A 382 45.23 -30.99 -90.69
C LYS A 382 46.30 -31.15 -89.61
N GLU A 383 47.47 -31.70 -89.95
CA GLU A 383 48.61 -31.81 -89.02
C GLU A 383 49.07 -30.43 -88.53
N GLU A 384 49.19 -29.43 -89.43
CA GLU A 384 49.57 -28.06 -89.03
C GLU A 384 48.46 -27.35 -88.23
N GLN A 385 47.17 -27.57 -88.56
CA GLN A 385 46.05 -27.07 -87.76
C GLN A 385 46.08 -27.63 -86.34
N ASN A 386 46.28 -28.95 -86.20
CA ASN A 386 46.42 -29.61 -84.90
C ASN A 386 47.66 -29.12 -84.15
N ARG A 387 48.82 -28.97 -84.82
CA ARG A 387 50.05 -28.46 -84.20
C ARG A 387 49.86 -27.06 -83.62
N ARG A 388 49.16 -26.16 -84.34
CA ARG A 388 48.89 -24.80 -83.87
C ARG A 388 47.84 -24.76 -82.76
N LEU A 389 46.81 -25.61 -82.82
CA LEU A 389 45.84 -25.79 -81.74
C LEU A 389 46.54 -26.31 -80.48
N ASP A 390 47.42 -27.29 -80.61
CA ASP A 390 48.18 -27.88 -79.50
C ASP A 390 49.11 -26.84 -78.87
N GLN A 391 49.88 -26.13 -79.69
CA GLN A 391 50.79 -25.08 -79.23
C GLN A 391 50.04 -23.93 -78.53
N PHE A 392 48.89 -23.52 -79.05
CA PHE A 392 48.07 -22.48 -78.42
C PHE A 392 47.39 -22.98 -77.14
N PHE A 393 46.92 -24.23 -77.13
CA PHE A 393 46.33 -24.87 -75.97
C PHE A 393 47.34 -25.04 -74.83
N GLU A 394 48.58 -25.46 -75.13
CA GLU A 394 49.66 -25.57 -74.15
C GLU A 394 49.99 -24.21 -73.52
N ASP A 395 50.20 -23.16 -74.33
CA ASP A 395 50.49 -21.82 -73.84
C ASP A 395 49.34 -21.25 -72.98
N ILE A 396 48.08 -21.32 -73.43
CA ILE A 396 46.96 -20.79 -72.64
C ILE A 396 46.70 -21.61 -71.37
N SER A 397 46.96 -22.93 -71.39
CA SER A 397 46.85 -23.80 -70.20
C SER A 397 47.94 -23.47 -69.18
N GLU A 398 49.18 -23.26 -69.62
CA GLU A 398 50.28 -22.79 -68.77
C GLU A 398 49.95 -21.42 -68.15
N ARG A 399 49.45 -20.48 -68.97
CA ARG A 399 49.01 -19.15 -68.49
C ARG A 399 47.90 -19.24 -67.46
N ALA A 400 46.92 -20.12 -67.66
CA ALA A 400 45.84 -20.35 -66.70
C ALA A 400 46.36 -20.97 -65.40
N SER A 401 47.27 -21.96 -65.47
CA SER A 401 47.83 -22.58 -64.27
C SER A 401 48.63 -21.57 -63.43
N VAL A 402 49.47 -20.75 -64.06
CA VAL A 402 50.30 -19.75 -63.35
C VAL A 402 49.47 -18.56 -62.84
N ASN A 403 48.58 -18.00 -63.66
CA ASN A 403 47.89 -16.74 -63.33
C ASN A 403 46.52 -16.93 -62.67
N LEU A 404 45.97 -18.15 -62.64
CA LEU A 404 44.71 -18.45 -61.95
C LEU A 404 44.89 -19.56 -60.92
N GLU A 405 45.31 -20.76 -61.31
CA GLU A 405 45.28 -21.94 -60.43
C GLU A 405 46.08 -21.74 -59.15
N TRP A 406 47.31 -21.23 -59.25
CA TRP A 406 48.14 -20.94 -58.08
C TRP A 406 47.48 -19.92 -57.14
N HIS A 407 46.98 -18.81 -57.68
CA HIS A 407 46.32 -17.76 -56.90
C HIS A 407 45.00 -18.23 -56.28
N VAL A 408 44.26 -19.11 -56.96
CA VAL A 408 43.01 -19.68 -56.45
C VAL A 408 43.30 -20.62 -55.29
N LYS A 409 44.33 -21.47 -55.38
CA LYS A 409 44.79 -22.30 -54.26
C LYS A 409 45.15 -21.46 -53.05
N GLU A 410 45.85 -20.36 -53.27
CA GLU A 410 46.25 -19.44 -52.20
C GLU A 410 45.04 -18.76 -51.56
N LEU A 411 44.09 -18.26 -52.35
CA LEU A 411 42.83 -17.68 -51.84
C LEU A 411 42.04 -18.70 -50.99
N LEU A 412 41.91 -19.93 -51.47
CA LEU A 412 41.24 -21.01 -50.73
C LEU A 412 41.98 -21.33 -49.42
N ARG A 413 43.31 -21.37 -49.44
CA ARG A 413 44.13 -21.57 -48.23
C ARG A 413 43.93 -20.44 -47.21
N GLU A 414 44.02 -19.19 -47.64
CA GLU A 414 43.82 -18.01 -46.78
C GLU A 414 42.42 -17.99 -46.16
N ILE A 415 41.39 -18.34 -46.92
CA ILE A 415 40.02 -18.46 -46.43
C ILE A 415 39.91 -19.61 -45.42
N GLY A 416 40.49 -20.77 -45.72
CA GLY A 416 40.53 -21.90 -44.79
C GLY A 416 41.15 -21.54 -43.45
N GLU A 417 42.26 -20.81 -43.47
CA GLU A 417 42.96 -20.35 -42.25
C GLU A 417 42.15 -19.29 -41.50
N LYS A 418 41.63 -18.29 -42.20
CA LYS A 418 40.88 -17.19 -41.59
C LYS A 418 39.60 -17.65 -40.88
N PHE A 419 38.91 -18.64 -41.44
CA PHE A 419 37.65 -19.17 -40.89
C PHE A 419 37.83 -20.48 -40.11
N ASP A 420 39.07 -20.89 -39.81
CA ASP A 420 39.43 -22.13 -39.08
C ASP A 420 38.73 -23.39 -39.64
N ILE A 421 38.71 -23.52 -40.97
CA ILE A 421 38.04 -24.63 -41.67
C ILE A 421 38.88 -25.91 -41.53
N LYS A 422 38.45 -26.79 -40.63
CA LYS A 422 39.11 -28.08 -40.33
C LYS A 422 38.59 -29.26 -41.15
N ASP A 423 37.71 -29.03 -42.12
CA ASP A 423 37.14 -30.10 -42.96
C ASP A 423 38.24 -30.76 -43.82
N PRO A 424 38.54 -32.06 -43.63
CA PRO A 424 39.62 -32.72 -44.38
C PRO A 424 39.40 -32.69 -45.89
N ASP A 425 38.16 -32.79 -46.36
CA ASP A 425 37.82 -32.75 -47.79
C ASP A 425 38.03 -31.35 -48.39
N TYR A 426 37.78 -30.28 -47.63
CA TYR A 426 38.10 -28.91 -48.06
C TYR A 426 39.62 -28.74 -48.22
N GLN A 427 40.40 -29.23 -47.26
CA GLN A 427 41.87 -29.16 -47.31
C GLN A 427 42.43 -29.95 -48.50
N GLU A 428 41.92 -31.17 -48.72
CA GLU A 428 42.30 -32.00 -49.86
C GLU A 428 41.96 -31.30 -51.18
N LYS A 429 40.70 -30.87 -51.36
CA LYS A 429 40.24 -30.17 -52.58
C LYS A 429 40.96 -28.84 -52.83
N THR A 430 41.41 -28.16 -51.77
CA THR A 430 42.21 -26.93 -51.88
C THR A 430 43.60 -27.23 -52.43
N VAL A 431 44.30 -28.24 -51.87
CA VAL A 431 45.64 -28.63 -52.32
C VAL A 431 45.60 -29.21 -53.75
N SER A 432 44.60 -30.04 -54.04
CA SER A 432 44.44 -30.70 -55.33
C SER A 432 43.65 -29.89 -56.37
N PHE A 433 43.34 -28.62 -56.08
CA PHE A 433 42.49 -27.81 -56.96
C PHE A 433 43.07 -27.74 -58.38
N SER A 434 42.28 -28.04 -59.40
CA SER A 434 42.68 -27.94 -60.80
C SER A 434 41.46 -27.76 -61.68
N ALA A 435 41.40 -26.65 -62.41
CA ALA A 435 40.33 -26.40 -63.38
C ALA A 435 40.78 -26.81 -64.78
N LEU A 436 40.29 -27.97 -65.22
CA LEU A 436 40.59 -28.52 -66.54
C LEU A 436 39.63 -27.98 -67.59
N PHE A 437 40.18 -27.56 -68.73
CA PHE A 437 39.44 -27.25 -69.95
C PHE A 437 40.10 -27.96 -71.14
N THR A 438 39.33 -28.22 -72.19
CA THR A 438 39.80 -28.98 -73.35
C THR A 438 40.10 -28.08 -74.55
N LYS A 439 40.77 -28.64 -75.55
CA LYS A 439 41.00 -28.00 -76.85
C LYS A 439 39.70 -27.58 -77.54
N ASP A 440 38.58 -28.24 -77.24
CA ASP A 440 37.26 -27.87 -77.77
C ASP A 440 36.85 -26.45 -77.36
N LEU A 441 37.25 -25.98 -76.18
CA LEU A 441 36.96 -24.62 -75.72
C LEU A 441 37.52 -23.55 -76.67
N LEU A 442 38.74 -23.80 -77.19
CA LEU A 442 39.38 -22.91 -78.16
C LEU A 442 38.60 -22.89 -79.48
N MET A 443 38.10 -24.05 -79.91
CA MET A 443 37.30 -24.20 -81.12
C MET A 443 35.92 -23.52 -80.99
N GLU A 444 35.26 -23.65 -79.84
CA GLU A 444 33.95 -23.03 -79.57
C GLU A 444 33.98 -21.50 -79.61
N CYS A 445 35.12 -20.89 -79.33
CA CYS A 445 35.28 -19.42 -79.39
C CYS A 445 35.49 -18.92 -80.84
N VAL A 446 35.75 -19.81 -81.81
CA VAL A 446 35.98 -19.43 -83.21
C VAL A 446 34.65 -19.01 -83.84
N LYS A 447 34.61 -17.80 -84.42
CA LYS A 447 33.44 -17.30 -85.13
C LYS A 447 33.56 -17.60 -86.63
N PRO A 448 32.69 -18.45 -87.21
CA PRO A 448 32.74 -18.78 -88.62
C PRO A 448 32.61 -17.52 -89.49
N GLY A 449 33.50 -17.36 -90.47
CA GLY A 449 33.49 -16.22 -91.41
C GLY A 449 34.11 -14.91 -90.90
N ALA A 450 34.65 -14.85 -89.68
CA ALA A 450 35.39 -13.68 -89.20
C ALA A 450 36.83 -13.69 -89.72
N GLY A 451 37.25 -12.64 -90.43
CA GLY A 451 38.64 -12.49 -90.88
C GLY A 451 39.62 -12.29 -89.71
N VAL A 452 40.87 -12.71 -89.87
CA VAL A 452 41.91 -12.55 -88.83
C VAL A 452 42.53 -11.15 -88.92
N ASN A 453 42.09 -10.25 -88.04
CA ASN A 453 42.61 -8.89 -87.90
C ASN A 453 42.82 -8.57 -86.41
N GLY A 454 43.43 -7.42 -86.10
CA GLY A 454 43.75 -7.06 -84.71
C GLY A 454 42.53 -7.09 -83.78
N ASP A 455 41.39 -6.59 -84.24
CA ASP A 455 40.14 -6.53 -83.45
C ASP A 455 39.50 -7.90 -83.26
N SER A 456 39.55 -8.78 -84.26
CA SER A 456 38.98 -10.14 -84.15
C SER A 456 39.80 -11.04 -83.23
N ILE A 457 41.14 -10.89 -83.21
CA ILE A 457 42.03 -11.58 -82.26
C ILE A 457 41.76 -11.10 -80.83
N LEU A 458 41.63 -9.79 -80.61
CA LEU A 458 41.33 -9.23 -79.28
C LEU A 458 39.96 -9.70 -78.76
N ASN A 459 38.94 -9.71 -79.61
CA ASN A 459 37.62 -10.19 -79.23
C ASN A 459 37.60 -11.70 -78.93
N TYR A 460 38.27 -12.51 -79.76
CA TYR A 460 38.41 -13.96 -79.51
C TYR A 460 39.14 -14.25 -78.20
N THR A 461 40.30 -13.62 -77.99
CA THR A 461 41.12 -13.84 -76.78
C THR A 461 40.44 -13.32 -75.51
N LYS A 462 39.66 -12.24 -75.61
CA LYS A 462 38.80 -11.77 -74.51
C LYS A 462 37.70 -12.78 -74.19
N GLU A 463 36.98 -13.28 -75.19
CA GLU A 463 35.92 -14.27 -75.02
C GLU A 463 36.46 -15.59 -74.43
N LEU A 464 37.60 -16.07 -74.92
CA LEU A 464 38.29 -17.25 -74.39
C LEU A 464 38.73 -17.05 -72.93
N SER A 465 39.32 -15.88 -72.62
CA SER A 465 39.70 -15.51 -71.24
C SER A 465 38.49 -15.55 -70.31
N GLU A 466 37.35 -14.99 -70.71
CA GLU A 466 36.12 -15.01 -69.89
C GLU A 466 35.56 -16.43 -69.71
N LYS A 467 35.59 -17.27 -70.76
CA LYS A 467 35.18 -18.67 -70.63
C LYS A 467 36.07 -19.45 -69.66
N ILE A 468 37.40 -19.29 -69.74
CA ILE A 468 38.34 -19.93 -68.81
C ILE A 468 38.07 -19.44 -67.38
N LYS A 469 37.98 -18.13 -67.15
CA LYS A 469 37.65 -17.55 -65.83
C LYS A 469 36.32 -18.06 -65.27
N SER A 470 35.33 -18.28 -66.13
CA SER A 470 34.03 -18.84 -65.75
C SER A 470 34.11 -20.28 -65.24
N ILE A 471 35.00 -21.11 -65.80
CA ILE A 471 35.24 -22.48 -65.32
C ILE A 471 35.82 -22.45 -63.90
N TYR A 472 36.86 -21.65 -63.67
CA TYR A 472 37.45 -21.45 -62.34
C TYR A 472 36.42 -20.91 -61.36
N ARG A 473 35.65 -19.88 -61.75
CA ARG A 473 34.58 -19.30 -60.92
C ARG A 473 33.60 -20.36 -60.43
N ARG A 474 33.11 -21.19 -61.36
CA ARG A 474 32.11 -22.22 -61.06
C ARG A 474 32.64 -23.27 -60.09
N GLN A 475 33.88 -23.74 -60.27
CA GLN A 475 34.47 -24.75 -59.39
C GLN A 475 34.72 -24.21 -57.98
N VAL A 476 35.23 -22.99 -57.85
CA VAL A 476 35.48 -22.37 -56.54
C VAL A 476 34.17 -22.09 -55.79
N ILE A 477 33.15 -21.57 -56.48
CA ILE A 477 31.83 -21.34 -55.85
C ILE A 477 31.22 -22.67 -55.38
N SER A 478 31.29 -23.73 -56.19
CA SER A 478 30.82 -25.06 -55.78
C SER A 478 31.52 -25.55 -54.50
N LEU A 479 32.83 -25.34 -54.39
CA LEU A 479 33.59 -25.69 -53.19
C LEU A 479 33.14 -24.86 -51.97
N PHE A 480 32.93 -23.55 -52.12
CA PHE A 480 32.39 -22.72 -51.03
C PHE A 480 30.98 -23.16 -50.61
N ASP A 481 30.09 -23.43 -51.56
CA ASP A 481 28.72 -23.84 -51.26
C ASP A 481 28.68 -25.20 -50.51
N GLU A 482 29.51 -26.16 -50.94
CA GLU A 482 29.67 -27.45 -50.25
C GLU A 482 30.20 -27.27 -48.82
N THR A 483 31.20 -26.41 -48.65
CA THR A 483 31.84 -26.14 -47.35
C THR A 483 30.85 -25.43 -46.41
N LEU A 484 30.16 -24.41 -46.90
CA LEU A 484 29.12 -23.69 -46.16
C LEU A 484 28.00 -24.63 -45.72
N GLN A 485 27.54 -25.56 -46.57
CA GLN A 485 26.55 -26.55 -46.18
C GLN A 485 27.05 -27.46 -45.05
N ARG A 486 28.29 -27.95 -45.12
CA ARG A 486 28.85 -28.80 -44.07
C ARG A 486 29.00 -28.07 -42.74
N MET A 487 29.51 -26.84 -42.76
CA MET A 487 29.61 -26.02 -41.56
C MET A 487 28.22 -25.76 -40.95
N LYS A 488 27.21 -25.44 -41.78
CA LYS A 488 25.81 -25.27 -41.32
C LYS A 488 25.25 -26.56 -40.72
N ASN A 489 25.55 -27.73 -41.29
CA ASN A 489 25.11 -29.01 -40.76
C ASN A 489 25.77 -29.36 -39.42
N GLN A 490 27.06 -29.02 -39.23
CA GLN A 490 27.76 -29.23 -37.97
C GLN A 490 27.19 -28.36 -36.83
N LEU A 491 26.74 -27.15 -37.15
CA LEU A 491 26.18 -26.20 -36.19
C LEU A 491 24.63 -26.18 -36.21
N ALA A 492 23.98 -27.14 -36.87
CA ALA A 492 22.54 -27.13 -37.08
C ALA A 492 21.76 -27.15 -35.76
N GLU A 493 22.17 -28.00 -34.82
CA GLU A 493 21.54 -28.14 -33.50
C GLU A 493 21.75 -26.89 -32.61
N PRO A 494 22.99 -26.37 -32.41
CA PRO A 494 23.20 -25.09 -31.72
C PRO A 494 22.45 -23.90 -32.32
N ILE A 495 22.36 -23.82 -33.66
CA ILE A 495 21.62 -22.75 -34.35
C ILE A 495 20.12 -22.91 -34.12
N ALA A 496 19.59 -24.13 -34.14
CA ALA A 496 18.18 -24.39 -33.87
C ALA A 496 17.81 -24.00 -32.43
N GLU A 497 18.64 -24.39 -31.47
CA GLU A 497 18.47 -24.04 -30.06
C GLU A 497 18.54 -22.52 -29.84
N ALA A 498 19.56 -21.85 -30.38
CA ALA A 498 19.70 -20.39 -30.27
C ALA A 498 18.54 -19.64 -30.94
N LYS A 499 18.01 -20.16 -32.06
CA LYS A 499 16.80 -19.60 -32.71
C LYS A 499 15.56 -19.75 -31.84
N GLN A 500 15.39 -20.91 -31.20
CA GLN A 500 14.27 -21.14 -30.30
C GLN A 500 14.34 -20.19 -29.10
N GLN A 501 15.50 -20.07 -28.47
CA GLN A 501 15.72 -19.14 -27.35
C GLN A 501 15.43 -17.70 -27.77
N ALA A 502 15.99 -17.23 -28.90
CA ALA A 502 15.72 -15.89 -29.42
C ALA A 502 14.24 -15.64 -29.73
N LEU A 503 13.49 -16.66 -30.15
CA LEU A 503 12.04 -16.57 -30.36
C LEU A 503 11.29 -16.44 -29.02
N GLU A 504 11.65 -17.25 -28.02
CA GLU A 504 11.07 -17.20 -26.68
C GLU A 504 11.30 -15.82 -26.03
N SER A 505 12.52 -15.27 -26.08
CA SER A 505 12.78 -13.92 -25.55
C SER A 505 12.16 -12.79 -26.36
N THR A 506 11.83 -13.00 -27.64
CA THR A 506 11.06 -12.02 -28.41
C THR A 506 9.66 -11.86 -27.83
N THR A 507 9.06 -12.94 -27.32
CA THR A 507 7.77 -12.88 -26.61
C THR A 507 7.87 -12.04 -25.34
N LEU A 508 8.95 -12.22 -24.57
CA LEU A 508 9.22 -11.40 -23.37
C LEU A 508 9.37 -9.91 -23.73
N LYS A 509 10.17 -9.60 -24.75
CA LYS A 509 10.38 -8.22 -25.23
C LYS A 509 9.06 -7.57 -25.67
N ASN A 510 8.20 -8.32 -26.35
CA ASN A 510 6.89 -7.81 -26.78
C ASN A 510 5.97 -7.52 -25.58
N ALA A 511 6.02 -8.33 -24.52
CA ALA A 511 5.28 -8.08 -23.28
C ALA A 511 5.78 -6.79 -22.59
N VAL A 512 7.10 -6.59 -22.50
CA VAL A 512 7.69 -5.35 -21.96
C VAL A 512 7.26 -4.12 -22.77
N ASP A 513 7.36 -4.18 -24.10
CA ASP A 513 6.93 -3.07 -24.96
C ASP A 513 5.43 -2.76 -24.80
N ALA A 514 4.60 -3.78 -24.61
CA ALA A 514 3.17 -3.62 -24.41
C ALA A 514 2.86 -2.96 -23.06
N LEU A 515 3.54 -3.37 -21.98
CA LEU A 515 3.43 -2.74 -20.65
C LEU A 515 3.88 -1.28 -20.69
N GLN A 516 5.01 -0.98 -21.33
CA GLN A 516 5.50 0.39 -21.50
C GLN A 516 4.53 1.24 -22.34
N SER A 517 3.98 0.68 -23.42
CA SER A 517 2.99 1.37 -24.24
C SER A 517 1.71 1.67 -23.46
N LEU A 518 1.28 0.75 -22.60
CA LEU A 518 0.09 0.92 -21.78
C LEU A 518 0.29 2.00 -20.71
N ALA A 519 1.43 1.98 -20.01
CA ALA A 519 1.80 3.03 -19.06
C ALA A 519 1.91 4.41 -19.73
N ALA A 520 2.53 4.49 -20.91
CA ALA A 520 2.66 5.73 -21.66
C ALA A 520 1.30 6.31 -22.12
N LYS A 521 0.33 5.45 -22.47
CA LYS A 521 -1.03 5.89 -22.82
C LYS A 521 -1.75 6.51 -21.62
N GLU A 522 -1.61 5.89 -20.45
CA GLU A 522 -2.21 6.42 -19.22
C GLU A 522 -1.57 7.75 -18.82
N GLU A 523 -0.24 7.84 -18.82
CA GLU A 523 0.48 9.07 -18.52
C GLU A 523 0.12 10.20 -19.50
N MET A 524 0.00 9.89 -20.80
CA MET A 524 -0.45 10.85 -21.80
C MET A 524 -1.89 11.32 -21.55
N SER A 525 -2.78 10.42 -21.11
CA SER A 525 -4.15 10.77 -20.75
C SER A 525 -4.19 11.75 -19.58
N ILE A 526 -3.40 11.50 -18.54
CA ILE A 526 -3.33 12.37 -17.37
C ILE A 526 -2.71 13.73 -17.71
N LYS A 527 -1.59 13.76 -18.42
CA LYS A 527 -0.98 15.01 -18.89
C LYS A 527 -1.95 15.86 -19.70
N LYS A 528 -2.80 15.23 -20.52
CA LYS A 528 -3.85 15.94 -21.27
C LYS A 528 -4.86 16.59 -20.32
N LEU A 529 -5.31 15.88 -19.28
CA LEU A 529 -6.26 16.42 -18.30
C LEU A 529 -5.64 17.55 -17.46
N GLU A 530 -4.39 17.40 -17.03
CA GLU A 530 -3.64 18.45 -16.32
C GLU A 530 -3.47 19.70 -17.20
N GLU A 531 -3.13 19.52 -18.49
CA GLU A 531 -3.03 20.61 -19.46
C GLU A 531 -4.37 21.35 -19.60
N ILE A 532 -5.49 20.62 -19.69
CA ILE A 532 -6.84 21.21 -19.72
C ILE A 532 -7.10 22.04 -18.46
N LEU A 533 -6.75 21.51 -17.27
CA LEU A 533 -7.01 22.18 -16.00
C LEU A 533 -6.16 23.45 -15.82
N HIS A 534 -4.88 23.40 -16.16
CA HIS A 534 -3.93 24.50 -15.89
C HIS A 534 -3.79 25.48 -17.06
N ASN A 535 -3.72 24.99 -18.29
CA ASN A 535 -3.45 25.81 -19.48
C ASN A 535 -4.69 26.02 -20.36
N GLY A 536 -5.78 25.29 -20.13
CA GLY A 536 -7.05 25.46 -20.83
C GLY A 536 -7.11 24.71 -22.17
N THR A 537 -8.08 25.08 -23.00
CA THR A 537 -8.25 24.49 -24.35
C THR A 537 -8.15 25.55 -25.45
N PRO A 538 -7.79 25.20 -26.69
CA PRO A 538 -7.74 26.16 -27.80
C PRO A 538 -9.07 26.89 -28.08
N ASP A 539 -10.19 26.26 -27.73
CA ASP A 539 -11.55 26.80 -27.91
C ASP A 539 -12.09 27.50 -26.64
N GLU A 540 -11.25 27.72 -25.64
CA GLU A 540 -11.61 28.40 -24.37
C GLU A 540 -11.96 29.87 -24.64
N ASP A 541 -13.07 30.35 -24.06
CA ASP A 541 -13.47 31.77 -24.13
C ASP A 541 -13.10 32.47 -22.81
N PRO A 542 -12.04 33.31 -22.78
CA PRO A 542 -11.60 34.01 -21.58
C PRO A 542 -12.64 35.00 -21.03
N SER A 543 -13.64 35.37 -21.83
CA SER A 543 -14.70 36.31 -21.49
C SER A 543 -16.00 35.64 -21.02
N PHE A 544 -16.03 34.31 -20.93
CA PHE A 544 -17.21 33.57 -20.51
C PHE A 544 -17.62 33.93 -19.08
N LEU A 545 -18.85 34.40 -18.93
CA LEU A 545 -19.49 34.68 -17.65
C LEU A 545 -20.51 33.58 -17.34
N LEU A 546 -20.44 33.02 -16.14
CA LEU A 546 -21.46 32.09 -15.64
C LEU A 546 -22.72 32.89 -15.27
N ASN A 547 -23.79 32.72 -16.03
CA ASN A 547 -25.08 33.31 -15.70
C ASN A 547 -25.74 32.54 -14.54
N GLU A 548 -26.25 33.25 -13.53
CA GLU A 548 -26.90 32.67 -12.33
C GLU A 548 -28.35 32.17 -12.56
N GLU A 549 -28.92 32.35 -13.76
CA GLU A 549 -30.38 32.24 -13.96
C GLU A 549 -30.93 30.85 -14.28
N GLU A 550 -30.11 29.80 -14.42
CA GLU A 550 -30.62 28.44 -14.67
C GLU A 550 -30.96 27.68 -13.37
N LYS A 551 -31.87 28.21 -12.55
CA LYS A 551 -32.61 27.37 -11.60
C LYS A 551 -33.59 26.50 -12.39
N LYS A 552 -33.18 25.28 -12.74
CA LYS A 552 -34.08 24.30 -13.36
C LYS A 552 -35.29 24.07 -12.44
N VAL A 553 -36.46 24.42 -12.98
CA VAL A 553 -37.78 24.05 -12.49
C VAL A 553 -37.86 22.52 -12.49
N LEU A 554 -37.99 21.92 -11.31
CA LEU A 554 -38.24 20.49 -11.13
C LEU A 554 -39.59 20.28 -10.43
N THR A 555 -40.21 19.17 -10.81
CA THR A 555 -41.64 18.89 -10.76
C THR A 555 -42.19 18.80 -9.34
N TYR A 556 -43.23 19.60 -9.05
CA TYR A 556 -43.98 19.57 -7.81
C TYR A 556 -44.77 18.26 -7.69
N MET A 557 -44.60 17.53 -6.58
CA MET A 557 -45.60 16.59 -6.09
C MET A 557 -46.28 17.24 -4.88
N ASP A 558 -47.56 17.59 -5.04
CA ASP A 558 -48.46 17.79 -3.90
C ASP A 558 -48.44 16.53 -3.02
N PRO A 559 -48.73 16.63 -1.70
CA PRO A 559 -48.73 15.50 -0.80
C PRO A 559 -49.81 14.50 -1.25
N VAL A 560 -49.41 13.52 -2.05
CA VAL A 560 -50.28 12.43 -2.51
C VAL A 560 -50.51 11.48 -1.35
N ASP A 561 -51.78 11.12 -1.20
CA ASP A 561 -52.35 10.24 -0.20
C ASP A 561 -51.45 9.09 0.25
N VAL A 562 -51.37 9.01 1.57
CA VAL A 562 -50.97 7.86 2.39
C VAL A 562 -51.09 6.54 1.62
N ILE A 563 -49.95 6.07 1.09
CA ILE A 563 -49.79 4.65 0.78
C ILE A 563 -49.92 3.92 2.11
N THR A 564 -51.05 3.24 2.26
CA THR A 564 -51.36 2.41 3.42
C THR A 564 -50.25 1.37 3.56
N PRO A 565 -49.58 1.25 4.72
CA PRO A 565 -48.58 0.21 4.91
C PRO A 565 -49.25 -1.15 4.73
N MET A 566 -48.75 -1.95 3.79
CA MET A 566 -49.05 -3.39 3.75
C MET A 566 -48.79 -3.96 5.14
N ALA A 567 -49.82 -4.59 5.68
CA ALA A 567 -49.84 -5.19 7.00
C ALA A 567 -48.71 -6.21 7.17
N LEU A 568 -47.58 -5.78 7.74
CA LEU A 568 -46.73 -6.64 8.52
C LEU A 568 -47.50 -6.97 9.79
N LYS A 569 -47.90 -8.23 9.93
CA LYS A 569 -48.49 -8.78 11.14
C LYS A 569 -47.54 -8.52 12.31
N GLU A 570 -47.83 -7.47 13.08
CA GLU A 570 -47.39 -7.36 14.46
C GLU A 570 -47.86 -8.62 15.21
N LYS A 571 -46.93 -9.51 15.53
CA LYS A 571 -47.11 -10.35 16.71
C LYS A 571 -46.94 -9.44 17.92
N LYS A 572 -48.05 -8.86 18.38
CA LYS A 572 -48.18 -8.39 19.77
C LYS A 572 -47.99 -9.59 20.68
N ALA A 573 -46.75 -9.81 21.11
CA ALA A 573 -46.54 -10.45 22.40
C ALA A 573 -46.90 -9.39 23.45
N PRO A 574 -47.80 -9.67 24.40
CA PRO A 574 -47.99 -8.78 25.53
C PRO A 574 -46.64 -8.69 26.26
N LEU A 575 -46.06 -7.49 26.29
CA LEU A 575 -45.09 -7.12 27.31
C LEU A 575 -45.81 -7.26 28.65
N ALA A 576 -45.72 -8.47 29.22
CA ALA A 576 -45.95 -8.67 30.62
C ALA A 576 -44.90 -7.80 31.33
N LEU A 577 -45.38 -6.73 31.95
CA LEU A 577 -44.71 -6.06 33.05
C LEU A 577 -44.34 -7.11 34.09
N HIS A 578 -43.17 -7.75 33.91
CA HIS A 578 -42.44 -8.26 35.05
C HIS A 578 -41.75 -7.06 35.68
N ASN A 579 -42.48 -6.41 36.58
CA ASN A 579 -41.88 -5.77 37.73
C ASN A 579 -40.96 -6.80 38.41
N HIS A 580 -39.69 -6.82 38.03
CA HIS A 580 -38.63 -7.10 38.97
C HIS A 580 -38.18 -5.80 39.62
N GLY A 581 -39.16 -5.11 40.20
CA GLY A 581 -38.97 -4.53 41.52
C GLY A 581 -38.75 -5.67 42.50
N ASN A 582 -37.52 -6.17 42.56
CA ASN A 582 -36.94 -6.54 43.83
C ASN A 582 -35.84 -5.53 44.08
N ALA A 583 -36.23 -4.42 44.71
CA ALA A 583 -35.45 -3.92 45.84
C ALA A 583 -35.34 -5.08 46.84
N GLY A 584 -34.47 -6.05 46.53
CA GLY A 584 -33.94 -6.93 47.53
C GLY A 584 -33.11 -6.03 48.41
N GLU A 585 -33.58 -5.84 49.64
CA GLU A 585 -32.73 -5.42 50.74
C GLU A 585 -31.34 -6.00 50.49
N VAL A 586 -30.33 -5.14 50.33
CA VAL A 586 -28.94 -5.53 50.53
C VAL A 586 -28.86 -5.85 52.02
N LYS A 587 -29.35 -7.03 52.38
CA LYS A 587 -29.02 -7.69 53.63
C LYS A 587 -27.53 -7.87 53.55
N SER A 588 -26.83 -7.13 54.40
CA SER A 588 -25.46 -7.39 54.80
C SER A 588 -25.15 -8.88 54.68
N SER A 589 -24.34 -9.21 53.69
CA SER A 589 -23.88 -10.58 53.40
C SER A 589 -22.82 -11.03 54.42
N GLU A 590 -22.99 -10.67 55.69
CA GLU A 590 -22.17 -11.14 56.81
C GLU A 590 -22.48 -12.59 57.22
N LYS A 591 -23.34 -13.32 56.49
CA LYS A 591 -23.79 -14.67 56.89
C LYS A 591 -23.53 -15.81 55.89
N ALA A 592 -22.63 -15.64 54.91
CA ALA A 592 -22.19 -16.75 54.04
C ALA A 592 -20.81 -17.35 54.38
N PHE A 593 -20.03 -16.75 55.28
CA PHE A 593 -18.62 -17.12 55.49
C PHE A 593 -18.38 -18.02 56.71
N LYS A 594 -18.81 -19.28 56.64
CA LYS A 594 -18.52 -20.33 57.63
C LYS A 594 -18.03 -21.65 57.01
N LYS A 595 -17.39 -21.61 55.85
CA LYS A 595 -16.69 -22.77 55.26
C LYS A 595 -15.19 -22.51 55.34
N ASP A 596 -14.40 -23.48 55.77
CA ASP A 596 -12.93 -23.40 55.81
C ASP A 596 -12.34 -23.51 54.40
N TYR A 597 -12.56 -22.46 53.60
CA TYR A 597 -12.06 -22.37 52.23
C TYR A 597 -10.54 -22.46 52.18
N LYS A 598 -9.85 -21.93 53.19
CA LYS A 598 -8.38 -21.99 53.28
C LYS A 598 -7.90 -23.43 53.46
N GLY A 599 -8.56 -24.22 54.32
CA GLY A 599 -8.30 -25.64 54.47
C GLY A 599 -8.56 -26.45 53.18
N GLU A 600 -9.64 -26.16 52.45
CA GLU A 600 -9.95 -26.81 51.17
C GLU A 600 -8.92 -26.48 50.06
N LEU A 601 -8.45 -25.23 49.99
CA LEU A 601 -7.41 -24.79 49.06
C LEU A 601 -6.08 -25.48 49.34
N LEU A 602 -5.65 -25.56 50.61
CA LEU A 602 -4.44 -26.27 51.03
C LEU A 602 -4.51 -27.77 50.71
N GLN A 603 -5.65 -28.42 50.97
CA GLN A 603 -5.84 -29.83 50.60
C GLN A 603 -5.79 -30.06 49.09
N THR A 604 -6.29 -29.10 48.30
CA THR A 604 -6.26 -29.17 46.84
C THR A 604 -4.85 -28.95 46.31
N ALA A 605 -4.08 -28.03 46.90
CA ALA A 605 -2.66 -27.84 46.60
C ALA A 605 -1.84 -29.11 46.85
N ASP A 606 -2.06 -29.78 47.99
CA ASP A 606 -1.41 -31.05 48.31
C ASP A 606 -1.73 -32.16 47.30
N LYS A 607 -3.00 -32.25 46.86
CA LYS A 607 -3.40 -33.20 45.81
C LYS A 607 -2.70 -32.91 44.49
N LEU A 608 -2.59 -31.65 44.09
CA LEU A 608 -1.88 -31.24 42.87
C LEU A 608 -0.39 -31.57 42.94
N ARG A 609 0.28 -31.35 44.09
CA ARG A 609 1.69 -31.74 44.26
C ARG A 609 1.92 -33.23 44.20
N LYS A 610 1.06 -34.02 44.85
CA LYS A 610 1.11 -35.49 44.76
C LYS A 610 0.90 -35.95 43.31
N GLY A 611 -0.07 -35.37 42.61
CA GLY A 611 -0.29 -35.62 41.19
C GLY A 611 0.94 -35.29 40.35
N ALA A 612 1.54 -34.12 40.55
CA ALA A 612 2.76 -33.70 39.85
C ALA A 612 3.94 -34.65 40.09
N GLN A 613 4.13 -35.14 41.33
CA GLN A 613 5.17 -36.12 41.65
C GLN A 613 4.97 -37.46 40.92
N ILE A 614 3.72 -37.89 40.72
CA ILE A 614 3.42 -39.14 40.01
C ILE A 614 3.73 -39.02 38.51
N VAL A 615 3.47 -37.86 37.91
CA VAL A 615 3.58 -37.69 36.44
C VAL A 615 4.89 -37.05 35.97
N GLN A 616 5.73 -36.50 36.86
CA GLN A 616 6.94 -35.76 36.47
C GLN A 616 7.97 -36.62 35.72
N ASP A 617 8.02 -37.92 36.02
CA ASP A 617 9.00 -38.86 35.46
C ASP A 617 8.45 -39.61 34.23
N LEU A 618 7.21 -39.31 33.81
CA LEU A 618 6.59 -39.91 32.63
C LEU A 618 6.95 -39.12 31.35
N PRO A 619 7.35 -39.81 30.25
CA PRO A 619 7.67 -39.15 28.98
C PRO A 619 6.51 -38.29 28.47
N GLY A 620 6.79 -37.03 28.11
CA GLY A 620 5.80 -36.09 27.57
C GLY A 620 4.93 -35.37 28.62
N LEU A 621 4.97 -35.75 29.91
CA LEU A 621 4.10 -35.16 30.96
C LEU A 621 4.81 -34.19 31.91
N LYS A 622 6.11 -33.94 31.71
CA LYS A 622 6.90 -33.00 32.51
C LYS A 622 6.30 -31.58 32.54
N GLY A 623 5.75 -31.11 31.42
CA GLY A 623 5.06 -29.82 31.33
C GLY A 623 3.82 -29.74 32.22
N SER A 624 2.97 -30.77 32.17
CA SER A 624 1.78 -30.88 33.02
C SER A 624 2.13 -30.95 34.51
N ALA A 625 3.21 -31.65 34.87
CA ALA A 625 3.72 -31.71 36.24
C ALA A 625 4.11 -30.32 36.77
N ASN A 626 4.79 -29.52 35.94
CA ASN A 626 5.18 -28.15 36.30
C ASN A 626 3.96 -27.24 36.48
N ILE A 627 2.96 -27.32 35.59
CA ILE A 627 1.71 -26.56 35.71
C ILE A 627 0.96 -26.91 37.01
N MET A 628 0.91 -28.21 37.38
CA MET A 628 0.28 -28.63 38.64
C MET A 628 1.02 -28.09 39.87
N LYS A 629 2.36 -28.09 39.88
CA LYS A 629 3.17 -27.50 40.97
C LYS A 629 2.90 -26.00 41.11
N GLN A 630 2.90 -25.26 40.00
CA GLN A 630 2.59 -23.83 39.99
C GLN A 630 1.17 -23.53 40.50
N ARG A 631 0.16 -24.32 40.10
CA ARG A 631 -1.21 -24.17 40.61
C ARG A 631 -1.30 -24.46 42.11
N ALA A 632 -0.59 -25.48 42.60
CA ALA A 632 -0.54 -25.80 44.02
C ALA A 632 0.02 -24.63 44.83
N GLU A 633 1.15 -24.05 44.42
CA GLU A 633 1.77 -22.90 45.08
C GLU A 633 0.82 -21.69 45.16
N ARG A 634 0.09 -21.40 44.07
CA ARG A 634 -0.91 -20.32 44.05
C ARG A 634 -2.03 -20.52 45.07
N LEU A 635 -2.56 -21.74 45.17
CA LEU A 635 -3.63 -22.09 46.11
C LEU A 635 -3.18 -21.95 47.56
N GLU A 636 -1.93 -22.30 47.88
CA GLU A 636 -1.38 -22.17 49.24
C GLU A 636 -1.16 -20.71 49.64
N GLN A 637 -0.70 -19.91 48.69
CA GLN A 637 -0.52 -18.46 48.89
C GLN A 637 -1.86 -17.70 48.91
N ASN A 638 -2.99 -18.40 48.74
CA ASN A 638 -4.34 -17.83 48.67
C ASN A 638 -4.41 -16.67 47.64
N ARG A 639 -3.71 -16.81 46.51
CA ARG A 639 -3.65 -15.78 45.47
C ARG A 639 -4.78 -16.00 44.47
N PHE A 640 -5.68 -15.03 44.35
CA PHE A 640 -6.74 -15.01 43.34
C PHE A 640 -6.41 -13.95 42.29
N THR A 641 -6.12 -14.37 41.06
CA THR A 641 -5.60 -13.49 40.00
C THR A 641 -6.73 -12.94 39.15
N VAL A 642 -6.85 -11.61 39.12
CA VAL A 642 -7.81 -10.89 38.29
C VAL A 642 -7.05 -10.12 37.22
N ALA A 643 -7.28 -10.42 35.94
CA ALA A 643 -6.69 -9.69 34.83
C ALA A 643 -7.65 -8.63 34.29
N LEU A 644 -7.15 -7.40 34.11
CA LEU A 644 -7.82 -6.30 33.43
C LEU A 644 -7.43 -6.30 31.96
N PHE A 645 -8.41 -6.20 31.06
CA PHE A 645 -8.20 -6.30 29.62
C PHE A 645 -9.04 -5.26 28.87
N GLY A 646 -8.65 -4.90 27.64
CA GLY A 646 -9.38 -3.96 26.78
C GLY A 646 -8.46 -3.10 25.92
N ALA A 647 -9.01 -2.45 24.89
CA ALA A 647 -8.30 -1.53 24.00
C ALA A 647 -7.51 -0.44 24.75
N PHE A 648 -6.58 0.21 24.03
CA PHE A 648 -5.90 1.38 24.57
C PHE A 648 -6.93 2.50 24.92
N SER A 649 -6.69 3.23 26.01
CA SER A 649 -7.64 4.24 26.55
C SER A 649 -9.03 3.73 26.98
N ALA A 650 -9.25 2.42 27.11
CA ALA A 650 -10.49 1.88 27.70
C ALA A 650 -10.71 2.24 29.19
N GLY A 651 -9.69 2.82 29.85
CA GLY A 651 -9.73 3.21 31.25
C GLY A 651 -9.40 2.08 32.23
N LYS A 652 -8.56 1.11 31.82
CA LYS A 652 -8.10 -0.01 32.67
C LYS A 652 -7.40 0.46 33.95
N SER A 653 -6.37 1.30 33.82
CA SER A 653 -5.64 1.87 34.97
C SER A 653 -6.55 2.72 35.87
N SER A 654 -7.46 3.50 35.28
CA SER A 654 -8.45 4.29 36.04
C SER A 654 -9.39 3.39 36.84
N PHE A 655 -9.85 2.29 36.24
CA PHE A 655 -10.69 1.30 36.93
C PHE A 655 -9.92 0.55 38.01
N ALA A 656 -8.65 0.20 37.78
CA ALA A 656 -7.76 -0.38 38.78
C ALA A 656 -7.58 0.57 39.98
N ASN A 657 -7.30 1.84 39.73
CA ASN A 657 -7.19 2.87 40.78
C ASN A 657 -8.48 2.99 41.58
N ALA A 658 -9.63 3.01 40.92
CA ALA A 658 -10.94 3.04 41.58
C ALA A 658 -11.16 1.82 42.50
N LEU A 659 -10.77 0.63 42.03
CA LEU A 659 -10.86 -0.62 42.80
C LEU A 659 -9.90 -0.63 44.00
N MET A 660 -8.70 -0.05 43.87
CA MET A 660 -7.75 0.13 44.97
C MET A 660 -8.20 1.22 45.96
N GLY A 661 -8.89 2.24 45.47
CA GLY A 661 -9.29 3.44 46.23
C GLY A 661 -8.21 4.52 46.29
N ASP A 662 -7.21 4.47 45.42
CA ASP A 662 -6.07 5.39 45.42
C ASP A 662 -5.48 5.56 44.01
N LEU A 663 -4.83 6.69 43.73
CA LEU A 663 -4.29 7.06 42.42
C LEU A 663 -2.83 6.58 42.27
N ILE A 664 -2.65 5.27 42.07
CA ILE A 664 -1.32 4.64 42.07
C ILE A 664 -0.82 4.33 40.66
N LEU A 665 -1.65 3.75 39.80
CA LEU A 665 -1.27 3.55 38.40
C LEU A 665 -1.40 4.88 37.65
N PRO A 666 -0.42 5.26 36.80
CA PRO A 666 -0.57 6.45 35.97
C PRO A 666 -1.81 6.31 35.08
N VAL A 667 -2.57 7.40 35.02
CA VAL A 667 -3.68 7.56 34.08
C VAL A 667 -3.20 8.56 33.04
N SER A 668 -3.11 8.14 31.79
CA SER A 668 -2.74 9.02 30.69
C SER A 668 -3.65 8.76 29.49
N PRO A 669 -4.02 9.82 28.74
CA PRO A 669 -4.65 9.67 27.43
C PRO A 669 -3.66 9.15 26.37
N ASN A 670 -2.36 9.08 26.68
CA ASN A 670 -1.30 8.60 25.77
C ASN A 670 -1.00 7.10 26.00
N PRO A 671 -0.51 6.35 24.98
CA PRO A 671 -0.07 4.97 25.12
C PRO A 671 0.93 4.83 26.26
N THR A 672 0.49 4.30 27.41
CA THR A 672 1.28 4.29 28.66
C THR A 672 1.48 2.91 29.27
N THR A 673 0.77 1.88 28.82
CA THR A 673 0.91 0.52 29.39
C THR A 673 1.60 -0.40 28.40
N ALA A 674 2.90 -0.20 28.17
CA ALA A 674 3.74 -1.16 27.43
C ALA A 674 4.14 -2.37 28.31
N ALA A 675 4.17 -2.18 29.64
CA ALA A 675 4.56 -3.18 30.63
C ALA A 675 3.36 -3.72 31.42
N ILE A 676 3.44 -4.99 31.83
CA ILE A 676 2.44 -5.61 32.71
C ILE A 676 2.65 -5.14 34.14
N ASN A 677 1.61 -4.61 34.76
CA ASN A 677 1.64 -4.19 36.16
C ASN A 677 0.85 -5.17 37.02
N LYS A 678 1.52 -5.82 37.97
CA LYS A 678 0.90 -6.69 38.97
C LYS A 678 0.83 -5.94 40.30
N ILE A 679 -0.35 -5.92 40.90
CA ILE A 679 -0.56 -5.38 42.24
C ILE A 679 -0.74 -6.55 43.19
N LEU A 680 0.19 -6.70 44.12
CA LEU A 680 0.27 -7.83 45.06
C LEU A 680 0.08 -7.39 46.51
N PRO A 681 -0.39 -8.29 47.38
CA PRO A 681 -0.31 -8.06 48.82
C PRO A 681 1.13 -7.90 49.28
N PRO A 682 1.43 -6.93 50.17
CA PRO A 682 2.72 -6.85 50.83
C PRO A 682 3.04 -8.14 51.58
N ASP A 683 4.31 -8.50 51.63
CA ASP A 683 4.80 -9.67 52.34
C ASP A 683 5.98 -9.31 53.26
N GLY A 684 6.58 -10.31 53.89
CA GLY A 684 7.67 -10.10 54.85
C GLY A 684 8.95 -9.53 54.22
N GLU A 685 9.14 -9.69 52.91
CA GLU A 685 10.31 -9.20 52.18
C GLU A 685 10.03 -7.85 51.50
N ASN A 686 8.77 -7.62 51.07
CA ASN A 686 8.35 -6.45 50.30
C ASN A 686 7.22 -5.71 51.05
N PRO A 687 7.54 -4.68 51.86
CA PRO A 687 6.52 -3.88 52.56
C PRO A 687 5.68 -3.05 51.58
N HIS A 688 4.59 -2.48 52.10
CA HIS A 688 3.71 -1.57 51.35
C HIS A 688 4.52 -0.47 50.62
N GLY A 689 4.24 -0.31 49.32
CA GLY A 689 4.89 0.66 48.44
C GLY A 689 6.23 0.19 47.85
N SER A 690 6.63 -1.06 48.07
CA SER A 690 7.78 -1.65 47.38
C SER A 690 7.39 -2.01 45.95
N VAL A 691 8.27 -1.69 45.00
CA VAL A 691 8.06 -1.98 43.59
C VAL A 691 9.25 -2.79 43.08
N LYS A 692 8.96 -3.95 42.53
CA LYS A 692 9.95 -4.81 41.88
C LYS A 692 9.77 -4.75 40.37
N VAL A 693 10.75 -4.17 39.68
CA VAL A 693 10.76 -4.03 38.22
C VAL A 693 11.71 -5.07 37.64
N ARG A 694 11.20 -5.98 36.82
CA ARG A 694 12.04 -6.89 36.02
C ARG A 694 12.37 -6.23 34.70
N LEU A 695 13.66 -6.04 34.45
CA LEU A 695 14.14 -5.58 33.14
C LEU A 695 14.37 -6.77 32.20
N LYS A 696 14.04 -6.56 30.93
CA LYS A 696 14.29 -7.51 29.84
C LYS A 696 15.77 -7.88 29.78
N SER A 697 16.07 -9.09 29.32
CA SER A 697 17.45 -9.49 29.06
C SER A 697 18.01 -8.71 27.86
N LEU A 698 19.33 -8.59 27.76
CA LEU A 698 19.99 -7.95 26.61
C LEU A 698 19.54 -8.58 25.29
N VAL A 699 19.42 -9.90 25.25
CA VAL A 699 19.00 -10.66 24.06
C VAL A 699 17.56 -10.30 23.66
N ASP A 700 16.65 -10.15 24.62
CA ASP A 700 15.26 -9.82 24.32
C ASP A 700 15.12 -8.39 23.77
N VAL A 701 15.90 -7.45 24.30
CA VAL A 701 15.95 -6.07 23.81
C VAL A 701 16.58 -6.00 22.43
N GLU A 702 17.67 -6.74 22.18
CA GLU A 702 18.30 -6.83 20.86
C GLU A 702 17.35 -7.41 19.82
N ASN A 703 16.60 -8.46 20.17
CA ASN A 703 15.58 -9.01 19.28
C ASN A 703 14.48 -7.97 18.94
N ASP A 704 13.96 -7.25 19.95
CA ASP A 704 12.94 -6.21 19.73
C ASP A 704 13.48 -5.06 18.84
N LEU A 705 14.75 -4.68 19.05
CA LEU A 705 15.46 -3.67 18.28
C LEU A 705 15.64 -4.11 16.83
N PHE A 706 16.13 -5.32 16.58
CA PHE A 706 16.40 -5.82 15.22
C PHE A 706 15.12 -6.00 14.41
N VAL A 707 14.05 -6.53 15.01
CA VAL A 707 12.74 -6.61 14.37
C VAL A 707 12.25 -5.22 13.96
N SER A 708 12.48 -4.20 14.79
CA SER A 708 12.06 -2.83 14.47
C SER A 708 12.97 -2.15 13.45
N LEU A 709 14.25 -2.50 13.37
CA LEU A 709 15.19 -1.99 12.36
C LEU A 709 14.96 -2.60 10.97
N ASP A 710 14.55 -3.87 10.92
CA ASP A 710 14.29 -4.61 9.66
C ASP A 710 13.18 -3.94 8.84
N VAL A 711 12.21 -3.29 9.50
CA VAL A 711 11.16 -2.48 8.86
C VAL A 711 11.72 -1.30 8.04
N PHE A 712 12.95 -0.87 8.33
CA PHE A 712 13.66 0.20 7.62
C PHE A 712 14.78 -0.32 6.70
N ASP A 713 14.79 -1.63 6.42
CA ASP A 713 15.87 -2.31 5.70
C ASP A 713 17.26 -2.07 6.33
N GLN A 714 17.29 -1.80 7.64
CA GLN A 714 18.52 -1.62 8.41
C GLN A 714 18.84 -2.90 9.16
N GLN A 715 20.11 -3.29 9.16
CA GLN A 715 20.58 -4.43 9.93
C GLN A 715 21.62 -4.02 10.95
N ALA A 716 21.56 -4.68 12.11
CA ALA A 716 22.50 -4.49 13.20
C ALA A 716 22.83 -5.85 13.83
N THR A 717 24.03 -5.95 14.38
CA THR A 717 24.52 -7.18 15.03
C THR A 717 24.60 -7.06 16.55
N THR A 718 24.55 -5.84 17.07
CA THR A 718 24.58 -5.52 18.52
C THR A 718 23.68 -4.34 18.78
N ILE A 719 23.23 -4.17 20.02
CA ILE A 719 22.44 -2.99 20.41
C ILE A 719 23.18 -1.67 20.16
N GLU A 720 24.48 -1.58 20.40
CA GLU A 720 25.26 -0.36 20.14
C GLU A 720 25.36 -0.02 18.65
N ASP A 721 25.47 -1.03 17.79
CA ASP A 721 25.42 -0.85 16.34
C ASP A 721 24.01 -0.43 15.90
N GLY A 722 22.98 -1.10 16.43
CA GLY A 722 21.58 -0.76 16.15
C GLY A 722 21.25 0.68 16.53
N ILE A 723 21.70 1.16 17.70
CA ILE A 723 21.51 2.56 18.11
C ILE A 723 22.15 3.54 17.11
N LYS A 724 23.30 3.21 16.51
CA LYS A 724 23.91 4.04 15.46
C LYS A 724 23.14 3.99 14.15
N GLN A 725 22.56 2.85 13.79
CA GLN A 725 21.74 2.74 12.57
C GLN A 725 20.46 3.60 12.68
N ILE A 726 19.90 3.76 13.89
CA ILE A 726 18.73 4.63 14.11
C ILE A 726 18.99 6.07 13.66
N GLU A 727 20.21 6.58 13.81
CA GLU A 727 20.59 7.93 13.37
C GLU A 727 20.63 8.09 11.84
N ARG A 728 20.71 6.98 11.09
CA ARG A 728 20.75 6.97 9.63
C ARG A 728 19.38 6.87 8.98
N ILE A 729 18.34 6.58 9.76
CA ILE A 729 16.97 6.53 9.26
C ILE A 729 16.54 7.97 8.93
N ASP A 730 16.31 8.23 7.64
CA ASP A 730 15.78 9.51 7.21
C ASP A 730 14.33 9.66 7.68
N ARG A 731 14.07 10.76 8.39
CA ARG A 731 12.79 11.04 9.03
C ARG A 731 11.71 11.43 8.02
N SER A 732 12.09 12.03 6.88
CA SER A 732 11.14 12.46 5.86
C SER A 732 10.51 11.32 5.06
N GLU A 733 11.19 10.17 4.98
CA GLU A 733 10.79 9.06 4.12
C GLU A 733 10.08 7.92 4.88
N ILE A 734 9.87 8.07 6.19
CA ILE A 734 9.24 7.02 7.02
C ILE A 734 7.76 6.86 6.63
N GLN A 735 7.44 5.69 6.08
CA GLN A 735 6.06 5.29 5.81
C GLN A 735 5.23 5.26 7.10
N PRO A 736 3.93 5.61 7.06
CA PRO A 736 3.06 5.64 8.24
C PRO A 736 3.15 4.36 9.10
N ALA A 737 3.03 3.19 8.48
CA ALA A 737 3.06 1.89 9.15
C ALA A 737 4.40 1.58 9.87
N ALA A 738 5.50 2.24 9.49
CA ALA A 738 6.81 2.06 10.10
C ALA A 738 7.06 3.01 11.29
N LYS A 739 6.29 4.10 11.43
CA LYS A 739 6.50 5.11 12.48
C LYS A 739 6.46 4.58 13.91
N PRO A 740 5.61 3.59 14.27
CA PRO A 740 5.64 3.06 15.62
C PRO A 740 6.94 2.31 15.94
N HIS A 741 7.50 1.58 14.96
CA HIS A 741 8.83 1.00 15.09
C HIS A 741 9.87 2.10 15.29
N TYR A 742 9.79 3.22 14.55
CA TYR A 742 10.68 4.36 14.75
C TYR A 742 10.57 4.98 16.16
N SER A 743 9.35 5.12 16.69
CA SER A 743 9.11 5.65 18.05
C SER A 743 9.77 4.75 19.10
N PHE A 744 9.57 3.43 19.00
CA PHE A 744 10.22 2.45 19.85
C PHE A 744 11.75 2.52 19.75
N LEU A 745 12.30 2.57 18.53
CA LEU A 745 13.74 2.72 18.29
C LEU A 745 14.30 3.96 19.00
N ARG A 746 13.63 5.12 18.89
CA ARG A 746 14.03 6.35 19.60
C ARG A 746 13.98 6.21 21.11
N ALA A 747 12.96 5.56 21.65
CA ALA A 747 12.84 5.30 23.08
C ALA A 747 14.01 4.43 23.58
N VAL A 748 14.37 3.38 22.83
CA VAL A 748 15.54 2.54 23.12
C VAL A 748 16.83 3.36 23.07
N ALA A 749 17.03 4.14 22.01
CA ALA A 749 18.23 4.98 21.85
C ALA A 749 18.41 5.98 23.00
N LYS A 750 17.32 6.57 23.48
CA LYS A 750 17.34 7.56 24.56
C LYS A 750 17.55 6.92 25.94
N GLY A 751 16.94 5.78 26.21
CA GLY A 751 16.94 5.17 27.54
C GLY A 751 18.00 4.10 27.80
N TYR A 752 18.63 3.53 26.76
CA TYR A 752 19.54 2.39 26.90
C TYR A 752 20.70 2.64 27.89
N GLN A 753 21.30 3.82 27.87
CA GLN A 753 22.43 4.13 28.76
C GLN A 753 22.06 4.08 30.25
N ASP A 754 20.82 4.44 30.59
CA ASP A 754 20.35 4.47 31.97
C ASP A 754 20.11 3.07 32.53
N VAL A 755 19.73 2.12 31.67
CA VAL A 755 19.31 0.76 32.08
C VAL A 755 20.32 -0.34 31.76
N LYS A 756 21.33 -0.07 30.91
CA LYS A 756 22.29 -1.06 30.38
C LYS A 756 22.88 -1.98 31.46
N ASN A 757 23.27 -1.43 32.61
CA ASN A 757 23.91 -2.19 33.69
C ASN A 757 22.94 -3.06 34.51
N HIS A 758 21.64 -2.94 34.26
CA HIS A 758 20.58 -3.60 35.02
C HIS A 758 19.72 -4.55 34.16
N LEU A 759 19.98 -4.67 32.86
CA LEU A 759 19.25 -5.57 31.97
C LEU A 759 19.32 -7.03 32.46
N GLY A 760 18.18 -7.71 32.43
CA GLY A 760 18.02 -9.08 32.92
C GLY A 760 17.97 -9.23 34.45
N THR A 761 17.99 -8.13 35.21
CA THR A 761 17.94 -8.14 36.67
C THR A 761 16.64 -7.56 37.22
N ASP A 762 16.41 -7.78 38.52
CA ASP A 762 15.31 -7.17 39.28
C ASP A 762 15.78 -5.89 39.95
N LEU A 763 15.08 -4.79 39.71
CA LEU A 763 15.25 -3.52 40.42
C LEU A 763 14.20 -3.41 41.51
N ILE A 764 14.61 -3.00 42.72
CA ILE A 764 13.69 -2.66 43.80
C ILE A 764 13.67 -1.14 43.92
N ILE A 765 12.52 -0.53 43.66
CA ILE A 765 12.30 0.91 43.64
C ILE A 765 11.08 1.28 44.51
N GLY A 766 10.90 2.57 44.78
CA GLY A 766 9.72 3.10 45.46
C GLY A 766 8.59 3.51 44.49
N ILE A 767 7.43 3.85 45.04
CA ILE A 767 6.24 4.31 44.29
C ILE A 767 6.54 5.55 43.41
N GLU A 768 7.37 6.49 43.87
CA GLU A 768 7.68 7.69 43.08
C GLU A 768 8.46 7.37 41.80
N GLU A 769 9.42 6.44 41.90
CA GLU A 769 10.21 5.98 40.74
C GLU A 769 9.41 5.07 39.82
N PHE A 770 8.47 4.30 40.37
CA PHE A 770 7.54 3.45 39.62
C PHE A 770 6.79 4.21 38.53
N GLN A 771 6.34 5.44 38.82
CA GLN A 771 5.67 6.29 37.83
C GLN A 771 6.51 6.49 36.57
N GLN A 772 7.85 6.58 36.70
CA GLN A 772 8.73 6.77 35.56
C GLN A 772 8.88 5.52 34.70
N PHE A 773 8.86 4.33 35.31
CA PHE A 773 8.97 3.05 34.60
C PHE A 773 7.68 2.64 33.88
N VAL A 774 6.55 3.19 34.30
CA VAL A 774 5.26 3.00 33.63
C VAL A 774 5.02 4.09 32.59
N ALA A 775 5.20 5.37 32.93
CA ALA A 775 4.75 6.47 32.07
C ALA A 775 5.76 6.90 30.99
N LYS A 776 7.08 6.68 31.18
CA LYS A 776 8.10 7.13 30.22
C LYS A 776 8.51 5.99 29.30
N GLU A 777 8.22 6.12 28.01
CA GLU A 777 8.51 5.11 26.99
C GLU A 777 10.00 4.70 26.96
N GLU A 778 10.91 5.66 27.17
CA GLU A 778 12.37 5.41 27.24
C GLU A 778 12.80 4.50 28.39
N LYS A 779 11.95 4.26 29.39
CA LYS A 779 12.17 3.26 30.45
C LYS A 779 11.26 2.06 30.27
N ALA A 780 9.99 2.29 29.97
CA ALA A 780 8.96 1.26 29.83
C ALA A 780 9.30 0.21 28.76
N CYS A 781 9.95 0.61 27.66
CA CYS A 781 10.31 -0.31 26.58
C CYS A 781 11.30 -1.43 26.99
N PHE A 782 12.05 -1.20 28.08
CA PHE A 782 13.00 -2.16 28.67
C PHE A 782 12.40 -3.02 29.79
N VAL A 783 11.17 -2.73 30.21
CA VAL A 783 10.50 -3.46 31.31
C VAL A 783 9.82 -4.71 30.78
N GLU A 784 10.02 -5.83 31.47
CA GLU A 784 9.31 -7.09 31.19
C GLU A 784 8.00 -7.16 31.98
N TRP A 785 8.07 -6.88 33.29
CA TRP A 785 6.92 -6.77 34.18
C TRP A 785 7.27 -5.96 35.43
N ILE A 786 6.24 -5.44 36.09
CA ILE A 786 6.34 -4.72 37.36
C ILE A 786 5.46 -5.38 38.41
N GLU A 787 6.00 -5.58 39.60
CA GLU A 787 5.30 -6.06 40.78
C GLU A 787 5.26 -4.96 41.84
N LEU A 788 4.09 -4.34 42.00
CA LEU A 788 3.82 -3.35 43.04
C LEU A 788 3.19 -4.06 44.25
N TYR A 789 3.87 -4.01 45.39
CA TYR A 789 3.38 -4.54 46.66
C TYR A 789 2.59 -3.44 47.37
N TYR A 790 1.26 -3.51 47.31
CA TYR A 790 0.38 -2.44 47.76
C TYR A 790 -0.70 -2.96 48.71
N ASP A 791 -0.87 -2.28 49.84
CA ASP A 791 -1.91 -2.62 50.83
C ASP A 791 -3.21 -1.89 50.48
N CYS A 792 -4.21 -2.62 50.02
CA CYS A 792 -5.53 -2.09 49.68
C CYS A 792 -6.63 -3.13 49.99
N PRO A 793 -7.93 -2.74 49.94
CA PRO A 793 -9.04 -3.65 50.24
C PRO A 793 -9.03 -4.94 49.42
N LEU A 794 -8.50 -4.92 48.19
CA LEU A 794 -8.38 -6.10 47.33
C LEU A 794 -7.23 -7.00 47.75
N THR A 795 -6.02 -6.45 47.90
CA THR A 795 -4.84 -7.26 48.20
C THR A 795 -4.92 -7.90 49.57
N ARG A 796 -5.59 -7.27 50.55
CA ARG A 796 -5.92 -7.88 51.86
C ARG A 796 -6.77 -9.15 51.75
N GLN A 797 -7.51 -9.32 50.67
CA GLN A 797 -8.30 -10.54 50.39
C GLN A 797 -7.50 -11.61 49.64
N GLY A 798 -6.21 -11.37 49.36
CA GLY A 798 -5.37 -12.24 48.54
C GLY A 798 -5.57 -12.05 47.04
N ILE A 799 -6.26 -10.98 46.61
CA ILE A 799 -6.45 -10.69 45.19
C ILE A 799 -5.16 -10.10 44.62
N VAL A 800 -4.70 -10.66 43.50
CA VAL A 800 -3.64 -10.10 42.66
C VAL A 800 -4.31 -9.47 41.46
N LEU A 801 -4.19 -8.16 41.31
CA LEU A 801 -4.72 -7.43 40.16
C LEU A 801 -3.62 -7.30 39.12
N VAL A 802 -3.89 -7.72 37.88
CA VAL A 802 -2.96 -7.61 36.77
C VAL A 802 -3.54 -6.64 35.75
N ASP A 803 -2.88 -5.50 35.57
CA ASP A 803 -3.14 -4.57 34.48
C ASP A 803 -2.26 -4.95 33.29
N THR A 804 -2.89 -5.34 32.18
CA THR A 804 -2.20 -5.79 30.98
C THR A 804 -2.09 -4.67 29.93
N PRO A 805 -1.06 -4.72 29.05
CA PRO A 805 -1.03 -3.89 27.85
C PRO A 805 -2.33 -3.98 27.03
N GLY A 806 -2.66 -2.92 26.29
CA GLY A 806 -3.85 -2.88 25.43
C GLY A 806 -3.76 -3.84 24.23
N ALA A 807 -4.91 -4.24 23.69
CA ALA A 807 -5.00 -5.14 22.53
C ALA A 807 -4.45 -4.53 21.20
N ASP A 808 -4.27 -3.21 21.16
CA ASP A 808 -3.78 -2.42 20.02
C ASP A 808 -2.25 -2.37 19.87
N SER A 809 -1.51 -3.07 20.72
CA SER A 809 -0.04 -2.99 20.71
C SER A 809 0.56 -3.69 19.48
N ILE A 810 1.41 -2.97 18.77
CA ILE A 810 2.06 -3.34 17.49
C ILE A 810 3.00 -4.54 17.61
N ASN A 811 3.46 -4.82 18.82
CA ASN A 811 4.34 -5.95 19.07
C ASN A 811 3.50 -7.22 19.22
N ALA A 812 3.60 -8.15 18.26
CA ALA A 812 2.94 -9.47 18.31
C ALA A 812 3.21 -10.23 19.63
N ARG A 813 4.30 -9.88 20.33
CA ARG A 813 4.64 -10.39 21.67
C ARG A 813 3.69 -9.91 22.77
N HIS A 814 3.21 -8.66 22.74
CA HIS A 814 2.28 -8.13 23.75
C HIS A 814 0.93 -8.84 23.69
N THR A 815 0.43 -9.12 22.50
CA THR A 815 -0.78 -9.94 22.28
C THR A 815 -0.62 -11.34 22.87
N GLY A 816 0.52 -12.01 22.62
CA GLY A 816 0.80 -13.35 23.16
C GLY A 816 0.89 -13.40 24.69
N VAL A 817 1.54 -12.42 25.30
CA VAL A 817 1.65 -12.29 26.76
C VAL A 817 0.28 -12.01 27.39
N ALA A 818 -0.51 -11.13 26.79
CA ALA A 818 -1.83 -10.80 27.26
C ALA A 818 -2.78 -12.02 27.19
N PHE A 819 -2.67 -12.84 26.14
CA PHE A 819 -3.35 -14.15 26.05
C PHE A 819 -2.92 -15.13 27.15
N GLU A 820 -1.63 -15.17 27.50
CA GLU A 820 -1.13 -16.02 28.59
C GLU A 820 -1.77 -15.64 29.94
N TYR A 821 -1.92 -14.35 30.22
CA TYR A 821 -2.59 -13.89 31.43
C TYR A 821 -4.07 -14.23 31.45
N ILE A 822 -4.81 -14.02 30.36
CA ILE A 822 -6.23 -14.43 30.30
C ILE A 822 -6.37 -15.94 30.54
N LYS A 823 -5.48 -16.75 29.96
CA LYS A 823 -5.49 -18.21 30.13
C LYS A 823 -5.28 -18.60 31.59
N ASN A 824 -4.33 -17.96 32.25
CA ASN A 824 -3.87 -18.32 33.60
C ASN A 824 -4.54 -17.53 34.74
N SER A 825 -5.43 -16.59 34.45
CA SER A 825 -6.17 -15.80 35.45
C SER A 825 -7.43 -16.51 35.94
N ASP A 826 -7.84 -16.22 37.17
CA ASP A 826 -9.04 -16.78 37.80
C ASP A 826 -10.30 -16.01 37.39
N ALA A 827 -10.17 -14.69 37.15
CA ALA A 827 -11.20 -13.85 36.56
C ALA A 827 -10.59 -12.86 35.54
N VAL A 828 -11.38 -12.50 34.53
CA VAL A 828 -11.00 -11.52 33.51
C VAL A 828 -12.03 -10.40 33.49
N LEU A 829 -11.57 -9.16 33.66
CA LEU A 829 -12.36 -7.95 33.59
C LEU A 829 -12.04 -7.25 32.28
N PHE A 830 -12.93 -7.38 31.29
CA PHE A 830 -12.82 -6.71 30.01
C PHE A 830 -13.45 -5.32 30.12
N VAL A 831 -12.64 -4.27 30.02
CA VAL A 831 -13.03 -2.87 30.14
C VAL A 831 -13.14 -2.27 28.75
N THR A 832 -14.28 -1.63 28.47
CA THR A 832 -14.51 -0.83 27.25
C THR A 832 -15.01 0.56 27.67
N TYR A 833 -14.70 1.59 26.89
CA TYR A 833 -15.05 2.97 27.22
C TYR A 833 -16.44 3.34 26.67
N TYR A 834 -17.24 4.10 27.42
CA TYR A 834 -18.63 4.43 27.06
C TYR A 834 -18.77 5.01 25.63
N ASN A 835 -17.96 6.01 25.26
CA ASN A 835 -18.02 6.64 23.93
C ASN A 835 -17.57 5.72 22.78
N HIS A 836 -16.70 4.75 23.07
CA HIS A 836 -16.11 3.85 22.08
C HIS A 836 -16.42 2.40 22.47
N ALA A 837 -17.69 2.18 22.82
CA ALA A 837 -18.13 0.90 23.33
C ALA A 837 -17.97 -0.15 22.22
N PHE A 838 -17.09 -1.12 22.44
CA PHE A 838 -16.77 -2.21 21.50
C PHE A 838 -16.09 -1.74 20.19
N SER A 839 -14.85 -1.26 20.30
CA SER A 839 -14.05 -0.80 19.14
C SER A 839 -13.66 -1.94 18.17
N HIS A 840 -13.12 -1.60 16.98
CA HIS A 840 -12.57 -2.59 16.03
C HIS A 840 -11.54 -3.51 16.70
N ALA A 841 -10.67 -2.92 17.52
CA ALA A 841 -9.66 -3.63 18.28
C ALA A 841 -10.26 -4.60 19.30
N ASP A 842 -11.28 -4.16 20.04
CA ASP A 842 -12.01 -5.01 20.97
C ASP A 842 -12.64 -6.20 20.22
N ARG A 843 -13.22 -5.95 19.04
CA ARG A 843 -13.85 -6.97 18.19
C ARG A 843 -12.83 -7.99 17.66
N GLU A 844 -11.76 -7.54 17.01
CA GLU A 844 -10.71 -8.42 16.48
C GLU A 844 -10.10 -9.28 17.58
N PHE A 845 -9.79 -8.66 18.72
CA PHE A 845 -9.25 -9.36 19.88
C PHE A 845 -10.19 -10.45 20.38
N LEU A 846 -11.48 -10.14 20.55
CA LEU A 846 -12.47 -11.11 21.02
C LEU A 846 -12.78 -12.20 19.99
N ILE A 847 -12.74 -11.90 18.69
CA ILE A 847 -12.84 -12.90 17.62
C ILE A 847 -11.65 -13.87 17.70
N GLN A 848 -10.42 -13.35 17.84
CA GLN A 848 -9.22 -14.16 17.98
C GLN A 848 -9.33 -15.07 19.21
N LEU A 849 -9.76 -14.53 20.35
CA LEU A 849 -10.00 -15.28 21.58
C LEU A 849 -11.08 -16.36 21.39
N GLY A 850 -12.18 -16.02 20.72
CA GLY A 850 -13.30 -16.92 20.39
C GLY A 850 -12.93 -18.04 19.41
N ARG A 851 -11.88 -17.88 18.59
CA ARG A 851 -11.34 -18.94 17.70
C ARG A 851 -10.53 -19.99 18.48
N VAL A 852 -10.01 -19.69 19.68
CA VAL A 852 -9.23 -20.62 20.53
C VAL A 852 -10.12 -21.52 21.40
N LYS A 853 -11.28 -21.92 20.87
CA LYS A 853 -12.43 -22.57 21.56
C LYS A 853 -12.13 -23.80 22.43
N SER A 854 -10.96 -24.43 22.33
CA SER A 854 -10.57 -25.60 23.13
C SER A 854 -9.81 -25.26 24.43
N ALA A 855 -9.46 -23.99 24.69
CA ALA A 855 -8.61 -23.59 25.82
C ALA A 855 -9.25 -22.65 26.86
N PHE A 856 -10.47 -22.14 26.62
CA PHE A 856 -11.07 -21.10 27.45
C PHE A 856 -12.51 -21.41 27.88
N GLU A 857 -12.74 -21.49 29.20
CA GLU A 857 -14.08 -21.40 29.79
C GLU A 857 -14.44 -19.91 29.88
N LEU A 858 -15.30 -19.42 28.97
CA LEU A 858 -15.74 -18.02 28.91
C LEU A 858 -16.51 -17.56 30.18
N ASP A 859 -16.88 -18.49 31.07
CA ASP A 859 -17.65 -18.25 32.30
C ASP A 859 -16.93 -17.38 33.36
N LYS A 860 -15.63 -17.12 33.18
CA LYS A 860 -14.81 -16.26 34.05
C LYS A 860 -14.63 -14.81 33.55
N MET A 861 -15.29 -14.43 32.45
CA MET A 861 -15.21 -13.06 31.89
C MET A 861 -16.34 -12.16 32.39
N PHE A 862 -15.97 -10.92 32.72
CA PHE A 862 -16.88 -9.85 33.14
C PHE A 862 -16.60 -8.63 32.26
N PHE A 863 -17.64 -8.01 31.72
CA PHE A 863 -17.54 -6.87 30.81
C PHE A 863 -17.91 -5.59 31.54
N VAL A 864 -17.05 -4.59 31.49
CA VAL A 864 -17.17 -3.32 32.19
C VAL A 864 -17.30 -2.21 31.16
N VAL A 865 -18.45 -1.53 31.12
CA VAL A 865 -18.64 -0.32 30.32
C VAL A 865 -18.29 0.87 31.21
N ASN A 866 -17.05 1.35 31.09
CA ASN A 866 -16.50 2.40 31.93
C ASN A 866 -16.92 3.80 31.44
N ALA A 867 -16.84 4.79 32.32
CA ALA A 867 -17.31 6.17 32.08
C ALA A 867 -18.83 6.28 31.81
N ALA A 868 -19.64 5.43 32.46
CA ALA A 868 -21.10 5.45 32.33
C ALA A 868 -21.74 6.77 32.83
N ASP A 869 -21.00 7.59 33.58
CA ASP A 869 -21.40 8.95 33.98
C ASP A 869 -21.47 9.94 32.79
N LEU A 870 -20.98 9.56 31.62
CA LEU A 870 -21.12 10.36 30.41
C LEU A 870 -22.51 10.30 29.79
N ALA A 871 -23.33 9.30 30.12
CA ALA A 871 -24.68 9.17 29.60
C ALA A 871 -25.57 10.35 30.01
N HIS A 872 -26.31 10.93 29.06
CA HIS A 872 -27.25 12.01 29.34
C HIS A 872 -28.56 11.52 29.97
N SER A 873 -28.90 10.25 29.74
CA SER A 873 -30.10 9.61 30.30
C SER A 873 -29.90 8.12 30.51
N GLN A 874 -30.78 7.52 31.31
CA GLN A 874 -30.80 6.07 31.49
C GLN A 874 -31.11 5.32 30.19
N GLU A 875 -31.97 5.88 29.33
CA GLU A 875 -32.31 5.27 28.03
C GLU A 875 -31.08 5.18 27.10
N GLU A 876 -30.23 6.22 27.09
CA GLU A 876 -29.00 6.24 26.31
C GLU A 876 -28.01 5.17 26.81
N LEU A 877 -27.83 5.08 28.13
CA LEU A 877 -26.98 4.08 28.77
C LEU A 877 -27.46 2.66 28.45
N ASP A 878 -28.76 2.41 28.55
CA ASP A 878 -29.37 1.11 28.24
C ASP A 878 -29.18 0.76 26.75
N GLY A 879 -29.23 1.75 25.86
CA GLY A 879 -28.93 1.61 24.43
C GLY A 879 -27.48 1.18 24.18
N VAL A 880 -26.50 1.84 24.80
CA VAL A 880 -25.08 1.49 24.70
C VAL A 880 -24.81 0.09 25.26
N VAL A 881 -25.38 -0.25 26.41
CA VAL A 881 -25.24 -1.59 27.01
C VAL A 881 -25.85 -2.67 26.11
N THR A 882 -26.98 -2.39 25.47
CA THR A 882 -27.60 -3.29 24.50
C THR A 882 -26.71 -3.49 23.27
N HIS A 883 -26.13 -2.41 22.74
CA HIS A 883 -25.19 -2.48 21.62
C HIS A 883 -23.96 -3.34 21.95
N VAL A 884 -23.35 -3.15 23.13
CA VAL A 884 -22.21 -3.98 23.59
C VAL A 884 -22.62 -5.44 23.70
N LYS A 885 -23.82 -5.72 24.24
CA LYS A 885 -24.35 -7.08 24.37
C LYS A 885 -24.50 -7.78 23.02
N GLU A 886 -25.14 -7.13 22.05
CA GLU A 886 -25.36 -7.68 20.70
C GLU A 886 -24.03 -7.99 20.00
N ASN A 887 -23.05 -7.08 20.11
CA ASN A 887 -21.72 -7.27 19.56
C ASN A 887 -20.96 -8.45 20.20
N LEU A 888 -21.01 -8.56 21.54
CA LEU A 888 -20.41 -9.70 22.26
C LEU A 888 -21.04 -11.03 21.84
N GLU A 889 -22.37 -11.06 21.71
CA GLU A 889 -23.12 -12.23 21.23
C GLU A 889 -22.69 -12.61 19.80
N SER A 890 -22.48 -11.61 18.91
CA SER A 890 -21.97 -11.84 17.55
C SER A 890 -20.56 -12.45 17.52
N CYS A 891 -19.73 -12.17 18.53
CA CYS A 891 -18.39 -12.74 18.69
C CYS A 891 -18.41 -14.14 19.35
N GLY A 892 -19.60 -14.69 19.63
CA GLY A 892 -19.78 -16.01 20.21
C GLY A 892 -19.77 -16.07 21.73
N ILE A 893 -19.88 -14.93 22.42
CA ILE A 893 -19.96 -14.85 23.89
C ILE A 893 -21.43 -14.95 24.31
N ILE A 894 -21.81 -16.09 24.89
CA ILE A 894 -23.19 -16.39 25.25
C ILE A 894 -23.47 -15.85 26.67
N LYS A 895 -24.51 -15.00 26.81
CA LYS A 895 -24.92 -14.37 28.09
C LYS A 895 -23.79 -13.56 28.76
N PRO A 896 -23.27 -12.49 28.12
CA PRO A 896 -22.22 -11.67 28.71
C PRO A 896 -22.69 -11.00 30.02
N ARG A 897 -21.82 -11.00 31.05
CA ARG A 897 -22.05 -10.26 32.31
C ARG A 897 -21.53 -8.84 32.16
N ILE A 898 -22.43 -7.89 31.88
CA ILE A 898 -22.09 -6.50 31.57
C ILE A 898 -22.41 -5.59 32.76
N TYR A 899 -21.47 -4.72 33.13
CA TYR A 899 -21.59 -3.77 34.24
C TYR A 899 -21.21 -2.36 33.77
N PRO A 900 -22.17 -1.42 33.65
CA PRO A 900 -21.86 -0.02 33.45
C PRO A 900 -21.35 0.59 34.76
N VAL A 901 -20.20 1.26 34.72
CA VAL A 901 -19.56 1.87 35.90
C VAL A 901 -18.95 3.22 35.58
N SER A 902 -18.78 4.06 36.62
CA SER A 902 -17.93 5.24 36.56
C SER A 902 -16.73 5.06 37.49
N SER A 903 -15.57 4.71 36.92
CA SER A 903 -14.35 4.50 37.71
C SER A 903 -13.92 5.76 38.44
N GLN A 904 -13.98 6.91 37.77
CA GLN A 904 -13.50 8.17 38.32
C GLN A 904 -14.39 8.67 39.47
N THR A 905 -15.72 8.62 39.33
CA THR A 905 -16.62 8.97 40.42
C THR A 905 -16.40 8.05 41.63
N ALA A 906 -16.22 6.74 41.38
CA ALA A 906 -15.93 5.78 42.45
C ALA A 906 -14.59 6.05 43.16
N LEU A 907 -13.55 6.40 42.40
CA LEU A 907 -12.23 6.77 42.95
C LEU A 907 -12.32 8.02 43.82
N LEU A 908 -12.90 9.10 43.29
CA LEU A 908 -13.02 10.38 44.00
C LEU A 908 -13.83 10.24 45.28
N ALA A 909 -14.92 9.45 45.26
CA ALA A 909 -15.72 9.18 46.45
C ALA A 909 -14.89 8.47 47.54
N ARG A 910 -14.09 7.46 47.17
CA ARG A 910 -13.20 6.75 48.11
C ARG A 910 -12.06 7.63 48.64
N MET A 911 -11.47 8.45 47.78
CA MET A 911 -10.44 9.40 48.21
C MET A 911 -11.02 10.42 49.20
N ALA A 912 -12.24 10.90 48.97
CA ALA A 912 -12.94 11.81 49.90
C ALA A 912 -13.25 11.16 51.26
N GLU A 913 -13.50 9.84 51.30
CA GLU A 913 -13.64 9.09 52.55
C GLU A 913 -12.32 9.01 53.34
N ASN A 914 -11.17 9.03 52.65
CA ASN A 914 -9.84 8.90 53.25
C ASN A 914 -9.19 10.25 53.60
N GLY A 915 -9.66 11.38 53.07
CA GLY A 915 -9.12 12.71 53.35
C GLY A 915 -9.70 13.82 52.46
N PRO A 916 -9.32 15.09 52.71
CA PRO A 916 -9.75 16.21 51.85
C PRO A 916 -9.19 16.07 50.43
N LEU A 917 -10.04 16.29 49.44
CA LEU A 917 -9.64 16.30 48.03
C LEU A 917 -8.92 17.60 47.66
N LEU A 918 -8.10 17.55 46.60
CA LEU A 918 -7.62 18.76 45.92
C LEU A 918 -8.82 19.54 45.36
N GLU A 919 -8.72 20.87 45.28
CA GLU A 919 -9.84 21.73 44.85
C GLU A 919 -10.41 21.32 43.47
N SER A 920 -9.53 20.98 42.53
CA SER A 920 -9.91 20.49 41.21
C SER A 920 -10.62 19.12 41.27
N ALA A 921 -10.13 18.20 42.10
CA ALA A 921 -10.74 16.89 42.33
C ALA A 921 -12.12 16.98 43.01
N GLU A 922 -12.27 17.89 43.97
CA GLU A 922 -13.55 18.17 44.63
C GLU A 922 -14.56 18.78 43.64
N MET A 923 -14.11 19.71 42.79
CA MET A 923 -14.94 20.29 41.73
C MET A 923 -15.41 19.21 40.74
N THR A 924 -14.52 18.30 40.32
CA THR A 924 -14.88 17.17 39.44
C THR A 924 -15.92 16.26 40.10
N LEU A 925 -15.76 15.92 41.38
CA LEU A 925 -16.72 15.08 42.11
C LEU A 925 -18.09 15.76 42.24
N ARG A 926 -18.15 17.07 42.46
CA ARG A 926 -19.41 17.82 42.60
C ARG A 926 -20.16 18.01 41.28
N ASN A 927 -19.45 18.04 40.16
CA ASN A 927 -20.03 18.23 38.83
C ASN A 927 -20.66 16.95 38.25
N ARG A 928 -20.44 15.80 38.89
CA ARG A 928 -20.93 14.48 38.50
C ARG A 928 -21.94 13.97 39.52
#